data_AF-A0A8C7W8E0-F1
#
_entry.id   AF-A0A8C7W8E0-F1
#
_cell.length_a   1.000
_cell.length_b   1.000
_cell.length_c   1.000
_cell.angle_alpha   90.00
_cell.angle_beta   90.00
_cell.angle_gamma   90.00
#
_symmetry.space_group_name_H-M   'P 1'
#
loop_
_entity.id
_entity.type
_entity.pdbx_description
1 polymer ?
#
loop_
_entity_poly.entity_id
_entity_poly.type
_entity_poly.pdbx_seq_one_letter_code
_entity_poly.pdbx_strand_id
1 'polypeptide(L)'
;MSYCLHFFSFSILHVIVVSNLCIGIDSSTSLLYVICLEDIPICQLSDSIELDIDYHWLSLFSPISTNDLTAYGSILSPDLLSWSVCTDDVSGSSAEYPDRVSMMEGRLQAQEDEIMLLKSSLADALRRLRLHDQLIPLLKQQIISCLTLFFTLSHWLTGQSIKMFIRGRPITMYVPSNIQNYEDLRMEPPVEKLELDWVYGYRGRDCRANLYLLSSGEAVYFIACVVVLYHINNRTQRHYRKHTDCVRCLTIHPDKVRVASGQTAGVDKDGKPLQPYVHIWDSSTLITLQQIGLGTFERGVGSVAFSFADAGAFLCVIDDSNEHMLSVWDCAKGTKHTEVKSTNEAVFAVEFNPSDSTNIITCGKSHIYFWTLSAGSLTKKQGIFGKYKKPKFIQCFVFSLTGDVLTGDSEGNILTWGKSPGDIKTLGKGAKETFQIMRQTRAHDGSVFTLCMLQGGALLSGGGKDRKIIRWSADLAPERECEVKDKFGAVRCITDVNGEEVLVGTTRNAILRGTFSDGFVAIVQGHVDEMWGLATHPSQDVFLTCGHDRQVCVWNTAEHKLDWCTTLEEYGLCADFCPNGAVVSVGLSTGRWLVLDLQTKEVISDYTDGNEQLSVMRYSPDGSFLAVGSHDNFIYVYNVTECGRRYSRYGKCNGHSSFITHLDWSKDGKYIMSNSGDYEILYWDVAGGCKLLRNRYESKDREWASYTCVLGFHVMGVWLEGSDGTDINALCRSHSERVVAVADDFCKVHLFQYPCPKPKAPNHSYEGHGSHVTNVRFTHCDSHLLSMGGKDTCILQSSFRINCLFDCHHQLTTKGSIVENIPKYPILFTCLFTIQAYRSGVLWLSCQKSNIIHILLYCYLGILTSCASNFCILLDCDNLSSAFTH
;
A
#
# COMPACT_ATOMS: atom_id res chain seq x y z
N MET A 1 38.20 24.37 -39.07
CA MET A 1 39.59 24.40 -39.57
C MET A 1 40.33 25.53 -38.86
N SER A 2 41.42 25.14 -38.20
CA SER A 2 42.52 25.90 -37.58
C SER A 2 42.42 27.42 -37.45
N TYR A 3 42.25 27.90 -36.22
CA TYR A 3 42.92 29.04 -35.57
C TYR A 3 42.12 29.50 -34.32
N CYS A 4 41.78 28.58 -33.41
CA CYS A 4 41.14 28.93 -32.14
C CYS A 4 41.47 27.93 -31.00
N LEU A 5 42.66 27.32 -31.05
CA LEU A 5 43.10 26.30 -30.09
C LEU A 5 44.34 26.70 -29.26
N HIS A 6 44.75 27.98 -29.29
CA HIS A 6 45.91 28.45 -28.52
C HIS A 6 45.66 29.58 -27.51
N PHE A 7 44.42 30.04 -27.30
CA PHE A 7 44.13 31.13 -26.35
C PHE A 7 43.38 30.72 -25.07
N PHE A 8 43.02 29.45 -24.89
CA PHE A 8 42.31 28.97 -23.69
C PHE A 8 43.20 28.27 -22.65
N SER A 9 44.52 28.25 -22.85
CA SER A 9 45.48 27.66 -21.90
C SER A 9 46.14 28.67 -20.94
N PHE A 10 45.83 29.97 -21.03
CA PHE A 10 46.54 31.01 -20.26
C PHE A 10 45.69 31.78 -19.22
N SER A 11 44.38 31.49 -19.12
CA SER A 11 43.47 32.27 -18.26
C SER A 11 43.05 31.59 -16.96
N ILE A 12 43.49 30.36 -16.69
CA ILE A 12 43.16 29.63 -15.44
C ILE A 12 44.27 29.76 -14.38
N LEU A 13 45.48 30.20 -14.76
CA LEU A 13 46.60 30.35 -13.82
C LEU A 13 46.67 31.70 -13.09
N HIS A 14 45.81 32.67 -13.44
CA HIS A 14 45.83 34.03 -12.86
C HIS A 14 44.75 34.29 -11.80
N VAL A 15 43.90 33.30 -11.47
CA VAL A 15 42.88 33.43 -10.42
C VAL A 15 43.35 32.85 -9.06
N ILE A 16 44.53 32.21 -9.00
CA ILE A 16 45.09 31.64 -7.76
C ILE A 16 46.05 32.61 -7.03
N VAL A 17 46.30 33.82 -7.56
CA VAL A 17 47.24 34.79 -6.93
C VAL A 17 46.58 36.14 -6.62
N VAL A 18 45.49 36.16 -5.85
CA VAL A 18 45.11 37.35 -5.03
C VAL A 18 44.35 36.89 -3.77
N SER A 19 44.98 36.14 -2.87
CA SER A 19 44.54 36.03 -1.46
C SER A 19 45.70 35.59 -0.56
N ASN A 20 46.76 36.39 -0.48
CA ASN A 20 47.70 36.32 0.64
C ASN A 20 48.17 37.73 0.96
N LEU A 21 47.45 38.42 1.85
CA LEU A 21 48.01 39.52 2.62
C LEU A 21 47.93 39.12 4.10
N CYS A 22 49.06 38.65 4.61
CA CYS A 22 49.29 38.39 6.02
C CYS A 22 49.25 39.69 6.82
N ILE A 23 48.49 39.68 7.92
CA ILE A 23 48.76 40.53 9.08
C ILE A 23 49.93 39.87 9.82
N GLY A 24 51.03 40.61 9.98
CA GLY A 24 52.20 40.14 10.70
C GLY A 24 51.92 40.01 12.20
N ILE A 25 52.32 38.88 12.79
CA ILE A 25 52.56 38.75 14.23
C ILE A 25 53.95 38.16 14.40
N ASP A 26 54.72 38.83 15.24
CA ASP A 26 56.14 38.65 15.50
C ASP A 26 56.55 37.23 15.91
N SER A 27 57.79 36.92 15.55
CA SER A 27 58.54 35.72 15.89
C SER A 27 58.89 35.61 17.37
N SER A 28 58.64 34.46 18.00
CA SER A 28 59.68 33.69 18.72
C SER A 28 59.15 32.34 19.23
N THR A 29 60.01 31.33 19.12
CA THR A 29 59.94 29.95 19.64
C THR A 29 59.27 28.85 18.79
N SER A 30 60.20 28.02 18.29
CA SER A 30 60.16 26.69 17.68
C SER A 30 59.14 25.67 18.20
N LEU A 31 58.55 24.88 17.30
CA LEU A 31 58.64 23.40 17.33
C LEU A 31 58.11 22.81 16.02
N LEU A 32 59.01 22.13 15.32
CA LEU A 32 58.74 21.27 14.18
C LEU A 32 58.34 19.89 14.72
N TYR A 33 57.19 19.35 14.32
CA TYR A 33 56.98 17.90 14.26
C TYR A 33 56.38 17.55 12.92
N VAL A 34 57.11 16.70 12.19
CA VAL A 34 56.70 16.05 10.96
C VAL A 34 55.80 14.87 11.34
N ILE A 35 54.59 14.83 10.79
CA ILE A 35 53.83 13.59 10.64
C ILE A 35 53.64 13.38 9.14
N CYS A 36 54.28 12.33 8.61
CA CYS A 36 53.96 11.76 7.31
C CYS A 36 52.59 11.11 7.38
N LEU A 37 51.72 11.42 6.41
CA LEU A 37 50.58 10.58 6.06
C LEU A 37 50.62 10.36 4.54
N GLU A 38 51.06 9.16 4.16
CA GLU A 38 50.65 8.50 2.92
C GLU A 38 49.14 8.19 3.01
N ASP A 39 48.48 8.24 1.85
CA ASP A 39 47.17 7.68 1.49
C ASP A 39 45.96 7.94 2.41
N ILE A 40 45.17 8.97 2.06
CA ILE A 40 43.74 9.08 2.43
C ILE A 40 42.93 9.47 1.18
N PRO A 41 41.86 8.73 0.83
CA PRO A 41 41.02 9.01 -0.33
C PRO A 41 40.15 10.25 -0.12
N ILE A 42 40.01 11.05 -1.18
CA ILE A 42 39.13 12.23 -1.23
C ILE A 42 37.67 11.77 -1.13
N CYS A 43 37.15 11.73 0.08
CA CYS A 43 35.74 11.68 0.43
C CYS A 43 35.56 12.55 1.68
N GLN A 44 34.44 13.27 1.75
CA GLN A 44 34.04 14.22 2.81
C GLN A 44 34.67 15.61 2.74
N LEU A 45 34.04 16.50 1.95
CA LEU A 45 33.82 17.92 2.27
C LEU A 45 33.10 18.57 1.07
N SER A 46 31.82 18.26 0.90
CA SER A 46 30.94 19.13 0.08
C SER A 46 29.57 19.39 0.69
N ASP A 47 29.20 18.77 1.82
CA ASP A 47 27.91 19.00 2.46
C ASP A 47 28.09 19.17 3.97
N SER A 48 28.49 20.37 4.39
CA SER A 48 28.28 20.89 5.74
C SER A 48 28.92 22.28 5.86
N ILE A 49 28.13 23.33 5.60
CA ILE A 49 28.02 24.62 6.28
C ILE A 49 27.03 25.41 5.43
N GLU A 50 25.72 25.14 5.59
CA GLU A 50 24.74 26.21 5.46
C GLU A 50 24.73 26.89 6.83
N LEU A 51 25.35 28.06 6.90
CA LEU A 51 25.15 28.99 7.99
C LEU A 51 23.69 29.42 7.93
N ASP A 52 22.91 29.00 8.93
CA ASP A 52 21.67 29.65 9.33
C ASP A 52 21.93 31.16 9.45
N ILE A 53 21.42 31.93 8.50
CA ILE A 53 21.21 33.36 8.69
C ILE A 53 19.77 33.50 9.16
N ASP A 54 19.62 33.44 10.48
CA ASP A 54 18.44 33.89 11.19
C ASP A 54 18.05 35.31 10.74
N TYR A 55 16.81 35.45 10.31
CA TYR A 55 16.13 36.72 10.07
C TYR A 55 15.85 37.45 11.40
N HIS A 56 16.88 37.86 12.13
CA HIS A 56 16.75 38.68 13.35
C HIS A 56 17.95 39.63 13.53
N TRP A 57 18.18 40.55 12.58
CA TRP A 57 18.92 41.81 12.80
C TRP A 57 18.50 42.92 11.82
N LEU A 58 17.19 43.10 11.64
CA LEU A 58 16.61 44.36 11.14
C LEU A 58 16.42 45.34 12.32
N SER A 59 17.53 45.76 12.94
CA SER A 59 17.57 46.97 13.78
C SER A 59 19.02 47.27 14.20
N LEU A 60 19.70 48.11 13.44
CA LEU A 60 20.69 49.12 13.86
C LEU A 60 21.42 49.57 12.60
N PHE A 61 21.63 50.88 12.48
CA PHE A 61 22.18 51.61 11.33
C PHE A 61 21.17 52.02 10.24
N SER A 62 20.22 52.87 10.66
CA SER A 62 19.82 54.03 9.85
C SER A 62 20.85 55.17 10.06
N PRO A 63 20.95 56.13 9.12
CA PRO A 63 22.10 57.02 9.01
C PRO A 63 22.01 58.16 10.04
N ILE A 64 23.06 58.34 10.84
CA ILE A 64 23.22 59.55 11.66
C ILE A 64 24.00 60.58 10.86
N SER A 65 23.28 61.64 10.50
CA SER A 65 23.78 62.90 9.97
C SER A 65 24.70 63.59 10.97
N THR A 66 25.92 63.91 10.59
CA THR A 66 26.82 64.78 11.36
C THR A 66 26.62 66.24 10.92
N ASN A 67 25.75 66.95 11.62
CA ASN A 67 25.85 68.39 11.85
C ASN A 67 25.52 68.61 13.33
N ASP A 68 26.22 69.56 13.95
CA ASP A 68 26.05 70.06 15.33
C ASP A 68 26.74 69.27 16.46
N LEU A 69 28.04 69.49 16.58
CA LEU A 69 28.77 69.44 17.85
C LEU A 69 29.44 70.80 18.08
N THR A 70 28.62 71.77 18.49
CA THR A 70 29.07 72.97 19.18
C THR A 70 28.89 72.79 20.69
N ALA A 71 29.91 73.24 21.44
CA ALA A 71 29.90 73.55 22.87
C ALA A 71 29.95 72.33 23.83
N TYR A 72 30.98 72.11 24.65
CA TYR A 72 31.50 72.99 25.69
C TYR A 72 32.80 72.41 26.29
N GLY A 73 33.70 73.30 26.71
CA GLY A 73 34.98 73.05 27.37
C GLY A 73 35.83 74.33 27.27
N SER A 74 35.33 75.48 27.73
CA SER A 74 35.37 75.99 29.10
C SER A 74 36.72 76.60 29.52
N ILE A 75 36.69 77.93 29.73
CA ILE A 75 37.36 78.69 30.81
C ILE A 75 38.89 78.92 30.67
N LEU A 76 39.24 80.13 30.19
CA LEU A 76 40.04 81.14 30.93
C LEU A 76 40.13 82.43 30.07
N SER A 77 39.34 83.42 30.45
CA SER A 77 39.51 84.84 30.12
C SER A 77 40.71 85.42 30.90
N PRO A 78 41.37 86.52 30.45
CA PRO A 78 40.80 87.85 30.71
C PRO A 78 41.03 88.90 29.59
N ASP A 79 39.95 89.57 29.24
CA ASP A 79 39.78 91.04 29.25
C ASP A 79 40.97 91.99 29.05
N LEU A 80 40.73 92.87 28.06
CA LEU A 80 40.82 94.33 28.14
C LEU A 80 42.18 95.04 27.98
N LEU A 81 42.07 96.14 27.22
CA LEU A 81 42.82 97.39 27.30
C LEU A 81 44.19 97.36 26.60
N SER A 82 44.27 97.95 25.41
CA SER A 82 44.36 99.41 25.20
C SER A 82 45.63 100.01 25.82
N TRP A 83 46.47 100.45 24.89
CA TRP A 83 47.45 101.51 24.99
C TRP A 83 47.28 102.48 26.15
N SER A 84 48.38 102.69 26.87
CA SER A 84 48.87 103.95 27.47
C SER A 84 50.06 103.52 28.35
N VAL A 85 51.24 104.12 28.45
CA VAL A 85 51.81 105.40 28.05
C VAL A 85 53.33 105.20 28.01
N CYS A 86 53.98 106.04 27.20
CA CYS A 86 55.36 106.50 27.27
C CYS A 86 56.15 106.10 28.53
N THR A 87 57.31 105.48 28.32
CA THR A 87 58.38 105.46 29.32
C THR A 87 59.15 106.77 29.25
N ASP A 88 59.26 107.40 30.41
CA ASP A 88 60.07 108.54 30.74
C ASP A 88 61.56 108.38 30.36
N ASP A 89 62.16 109.54 30.15
CA ASP A 89 63.57 109.79 29.90
C ASP A 89 64.54 108.95 30.73
N VAL A 90 65.39 108.18 30.06
CA VAL A 90 66.80 107.98 30.46
C VAL A 90 67.68 108.05 29.22
N SER A 91 68.51 109.07 29.20
CA SER A 91 69.62 109.29 28.28
C SER A 91 70.75 108.28 28.48
N GLY A 92 71.37 107.83 27.38
CA GLY A 92 72.75 107.34 27.40
C GLY A 92 73.07 106.01 26.68
N SER A 93 73.56 106.14 25.43
CA SER A 93 74.60 105.32 24.78
C SER A 93 74.33 103.89 24.25
N SER A 94 74.29 103.81 22.91
CA SER A 94 74.90 102.81 21.99
C SER A 94 74.42 101.33 21.90
N ALA A 95 73.69 101.06 20.81
CA ALA A 95 73.77 99.96 19.81
C ALA A 95 73.45 98.47 20.15
N GLU A 96 72.74 97.84 19.19
CA GLU A 96 72.50 96.39 18.91
C GLU A 96 71.26 95.66 19.50
N TYR A 97 70.10 95.69 18.81
CA TYR A 97 68.97 94.74 18.99
C TYR A 97 68.03 94.60 17.73
N PRO A 98 68.40 93.87 16.64
CA PRO A 98 67.42 93.46 15.61
C PRO A 98 67.28 91.94 15.31
N ASP A 99 68.04 91.03 15.93
CA ASP A 99 68.17 89.62 15.45
C ASP A 99 67.12 88.60 15.93
N ARG A 100 66.19 88.94 16.82
CA ARG A 100 65.25 87.95 17.41
C ARG A 100 63.86 87.90 16.80
N VAL A 101 63.42 88.95 16.10
CA VAL A 101 62.09 89.00 15.47
C VAL A 101 62.09 88.28 14.12
N SER A 102 63.14 88.44 13.31
CA SER A 102 63.27 87.73 12.02
C SER A 102 63.35 86.20 12.20
N MET A 103 63.94 85.73 13.30
CA MET A 103 64.02 84.30 13.61
C MET A 103 62.65 83.67 13.90
N MET A 104 61.74 84.40 14.56
CA MET A 104 60.40 83.87 14.85
C MET A 104 59.47 83.93 13.63
N GLU A 105 59.56 84.97 12.80
CA GLU A 105 58.85 85.04 11.52
C GLU A 105 59.30 83.92 10.57
N GLY A 106 60.61 83.64 10.50
CA GLY A 106 61.13 82.52 9.71
C GLY A 106 60.63 81.14 10.17
N ARG A 107 60.42 80.95 11.48
CA ARG A 107 59.89 79.68 12.02
C ARG A 107 58.40 79.51 11.78
N LEU A 108 57.63 80.60 11.83
CA LEU A 108 56.20 80.57 11.50
C LEU A 108 56.00 80.25 10.01
N GLN A 109 56.78 80.89 9.14
CA GLN A 109 56.73 80.63 7.69
C GLN A 109 57.08 79.17 7.37
N ALA A 110 58.11 78.60 8.03
CA ALA A 110 58.48 77.21 7.84
C ALA A 110 57.37 76.23 8.28
N GLN A 111 56.64 76.53 9.37
CA GLN A 111 55.51 75.71 9.81
C GLN A 111 54.30 75.84 8.88
N GLU A 112 54.04 77.02 8.33
CA GLU A 112 52.98 77.21 7.33
C GLU A 112 53.26 76.41 6.05
N ASP A 113 54.51 76.40 5.60
CA ASP A 113 54.94 75.64 4.42
C ASP A 113 54.81 74.11 4.63
N GLU A 114 55.17 73.59 5.82
CA GLU A 114 54.96 72.17 6.16
C GLU A 114 53.48 71.78 6.18
N ILE A 115 52.62 72.63 6.75
CA ILE A 115 51.17 72.40 6.77
C ILE A 115 50.61 72.43 5.34
N MET A 116 51.11 73.30 4.47
CA MET A 116 50.69 73.35 3.08
C MET A 116 51.09 72.08 2.32
N LEU A 117 52.27 71.53 2.60
CA LEU A 117 52.75 70.27 2.03
C LEU A 117 51.94 69.05 2.52
N LEU A 118 51.57 69.03 3.80
CA LEU A 118 50.71 67.98 4.36
C LEU A 118 49.29 68.05 3.77
N LYS A 119 48.74 69.25 3.57
CA LYS A 119 47.43 69.44 2.92
C LYS A 119 47.44 68.96 1.47
N SER A 120 48.50 69.24 0.72
CA SER A 120 48.60 68.78 -0.68
C SER A 120 48.74 67.25 -0.76
N SER A 121 49.51 66.65 0.14
CA SER A 121 49.69 65.20 0.23
C SER A 121 48.39 64.48 0.63
N LEU A 122 47.65 65.03 1.59
CA LEU A 122 46.34 64.49 1.99
C LEU A 122 45.30 64.62 0.86
N ALA A 123 45.33 65.72 0.10
CA ALA A 123 44.46 65.90 -1.06
C ALA A 123 44.75 64.88 -2.18
N ASP A 124 46.02 64.51 -2.39
CA ASP A 124 46.38 63.45 -3.34
C ASP A 124 45.95 62.06 -2.85
N ALA A 125 46.14 61.76 -1.56
CA ALA A 125 45.66 60.51 -0.95
C ALA A 125 44.13 60.36 -1.06
N LEU A 126 43.38 61.45 -0.81
CA LEU A 126 41.92 61.47 -0.98
C LEU A 126 41.48 61.32 -2.44
N ARG A 127 42.24 61.83 -3.41
CA ARG A 127 41.97 61.58 -4.84
C ARG A 127 42.16 60.11 -5.21
N ARG A 128 43.22 59.46 -4.71
CA ARG A 128 43.48 58.04 -4.96
C ARG A 128 42.42 57.14 -4.31
N LEU A 129 41.96 57.49 -3.11
CA LEU A 129 40.83 56.80 -2.46
C LEU A 129 39.53 56.97 -3.26
N ARG A 130 39.23 58.17 -3.79
CA ARG A 130 38.08 58.38 -4.69
C ARG A 130 38.12 57.55 -5.96
N LEU A 131 39.31 57.31 -6.52
CA LEU A 131 39.46 56.43 -7.69
C LEU A 131 39.16 54.98 -7.35
N HIS A 132 39.57 54.50 -6.16
CA HIS A 132 39.21 53.16 -5.68
C HIS A 132 37.71 53.03 -5.38
N ASP A 133 37.07 54.04 -4.78
CA ASP A 133 35.62 54.08 -4.55
C ASP A 133 34.80 54.07 -5.86
N GLN A 134 35.36 54.52 -6.98
CA GLN A 134 34.72 54.43 -8.30
C GLN A 134 34.93 53.06 -8.98
N LEU A 135 36.02 52.36 -8.68
CA LEU A 135 36.34 51.05 -9.26
C LEU A 135 35.64 49.88 -8.55
N ILE A 136 35.40 49.99 -7.23
CA ILE A 136 34.74 48.94 -6.43
C ILE A 136 33.31 48.62 -6.93
N PRO A 137 32.45 49.59 -7.29
CA PRO A 137 31.13 49.32 -7.86
C PRO A 137 31.19 48.61 -9.22
N LEU A 138 32.16 48.98 -10.07
CA LEU A 138 32.37 48.36 -11.38
C LEU A 138 32.85 46.91 -11.27
N LEU A 139 33.78 46.64 -10.34
CA LEU A 139 34.22 45.28 -10.01
C LEU A 139 33.08 44.46 -9.40
N LYS A 140 32.27 45.05 -8.51
CA LYS A 140 31.03 44.40 -8.02
C LYS A 140 30.06 44.10 -9.15
N GLN A 141 29.83 45.00 -10.10
CA GLN A 141 28.97 44.75 -11.25
C GLN A 141 29.51 43.67 -12.19
N GLN A 142 30.83 43.61 -12.40
CA GLN A 142 31.46 42.54 -13.18
C GLN A 142 31.41 41.19 -12.47
N ILE A 143 31.65 41.16 -11.15
CA ILE A 143 31.50 39.94 -10.35
C ILE A 143 30.05 39.48 -10.33
N ILE A 144 29.09 40.40 -10.14
CA ILE A 144 27.65 40.09 -10.23
C ILE A 144 27.32 39.61 -11.62
N SER A 145 27.79 40.25 -12.70
CA SER A 145 27.51 39.81 -14.07
C SER A 145 28.12 38.46 -14.39
N CYS A 146 29.34 38.18 -13.91
CA CYS A 146 29.97 36.86 -14.03
C CYS A 146 29.26 35.81 -13.19
N LEU A 147 28.80 36.14 -11.97
CA LEU A 147 27.97 35.25 -11.15
C LEU A 147 26.62 35.00 -11.82
N THR A 148 25.95 36.02 -12.37
CA THR A 148 24.70 35.88 -13.12
C THR A 148 24.91 35.08 -14.40
N LEU A 149 26.02 35.26 -15.11
CA LEU A 149 26.39 34.41 -16.26
C LEU A 149 26.66 32.98 -15.81
N PHE A 150 27.35 32.79 -14.68
CA PHE A 150 27.63 31.47 -14.12
C PHE A 150 26.36 30.77 -13.63
N PHE A 151 25.44 31.50 -13.01
CA PHE A 151 24.13 31.02 -12.58
C PHE A 151 23.21 30.75 -13.77
N THR A 152 23.23 31.58 -14.80
CA THR A 152 22.46 31.31 -16.02
C THR A 152 23.06 30.12 -16.78
N LEU A 153 24.38 30.06 -16.98
CA LEU A 153 25.06 28.88 -17.55
C LEU A 153 24.85 27.63 -16.69
N SER A 154 24.89 27.71 -15.36
CA SER A 154 24.59 26.56 -14.49
C SER A 154 23.12 26.16 -14.58
N HIS A 155 22.19 27.11 -14.70
CA HIS A 155 20.76 26.85 -14.88
C HIS A 155 20.46 26.23 -16.25
N TRP A 156 21.23 26.60 -17.28
CA TRP A 156 21.20 25.97 -18.62
C TRP A 156 21.89 24.59 -18.62
N LEU A 157 22.89 24.36 -17.77
CA LEU A 157 23.61 23.09 -17.66
C LEU A 157 22.92 22.05 -16.75
N THR A 158 22.07 22.46 -15.81
CA THR A 158 21.47 21.56 -14.80
C THR A 158 20.04 21.12 -15.10
N GLY A 159 19.38 21.76 -16.07
CA GLY A 159 17.98 21.52 -16.43
C GLY A 159 16.99 21.70 -15.28
N GLN A 160 15.70 21.69 -15.59
CA GLN A 160 14.67 21.90 -14.57
C GLN A 160 14.59 20.68 -13.64
N SER A 161 14.83 20.89 -12.35
CA SER A 161 14.75 19.84 -11.31
C SER A 161 13.65 20.15 -10.31
N ILE A 162 13.05 19.10 -9.76
CA ILE A 162 12.00 19.16 -8.75
C ILE A 162 12.45 18.39 -7.53
N LYS A 163 12.08 18.87 -6.34
CA LYS A 163 12.36 18.19 -5.08
C LYS A 163 11.05 17.73 -4.45
N MET A 164 10.99 16.46 -4.09
CA MET A 164 10.00 15.92 -3.16
C MET A 164 10.68 15.71 -1.81
N PHE A 165 9.95 15.80 -0.71
CA PHE A 165 10.49 15.58 0.63
C PHE A 165 9.81 14.35 1.25
N ILE A 166 10.61 13.39 1.70
CA ILE A 166 10.15 12.25 2.51
C ILE A 166 10.92 12.29 3.82
N ARG A 167 10.22 12.36 4.95
CA ARG A 167 10.82 12.55 6.29
C ARG A 167 11.85 13.68 6.35
N GLY A 168 11.59 14.78 5.62
CA GLY A 168 12.50 15.93 5.53
C GLY A 168 13.73 15.73 4.62
N ARG A 169 14.00 14.53 4.11
CA ARG A 169 15.07 14.28 3.14
C ARG A 169 14.63 14.72 1.73
N PRO A 170 15.38 15.60 1.06
CA PRO A 170 15.05 16.04 -0.30
C PRO A 170 15.44 14.97 -1.33
N ILE A 171 14.48 14.60 -2.17
CA ILE A 171 14.64 13.69 -3.30
C ILE A 171 14.56 14.52 -4.58
N THR A 172 15.72 14.76 -5.20
CA THR A 172 15.82 15.55 -6.43
C THR A 172 15.53 14.67 -7.66
N MET A 173 14.57 15.10 -8.46
CA MET A 173 14.15 14.50 -9.73
C MET A 173 14.28 15.51 -10.86
N TYR A 174 14.47 15.06 -12.10
CA TYR A 174 14.65 15.94 -13.25
C TYR A 174 13.44 15.87 -14.16
N VAL A 175 13.02 17.03 -14.67
CA VAL A 175 11.90 17.13 -15.61
C VAL A 175 12.37 16.59 -16.97
N PRO A 176 11.68 15.58 -17.55
CA PRO A 176 11.93 15.11 -18.89
C PRO A 176 11.79 16.20 -19.97
N SER A 177 12.59 16.12 -21.03
CA SER A 177 12.62 17.10 -22.14
C SER A 177 11.29 17.24 -22.87
N ASN A 178 10.46 16.19 -22.86
CA ASN A 178 9.13 16.20 -23.51
C ASN A 178 8.09 16.99 -22.70
N ILE A 179 8.40 17.44 -21.48
CA ILE A 179 7.52 18.29 -20.66
C ILE A 179 8.08 19.71 -20.66
N GLN A 180 7.55 20.55 -21.55
CA GLN A 180 8.02 21.93 -21.72
C GLN A 180 7.48 22.89 -20.65
N ASN A 181 6.21 22.72 -20.25
CA ASN A 181 5.54 23.59 -19.27
C ASN A 181 5.07 22.77 -18.06
N TYR A 182 6.01 22.38 -17.18
CA TYR A 182 5.65 21.64 -15.98
C TYR A 182 4.64 22.39 -15.11
N GLU A 183 4.75 23.72 -14.98
CA GLU A 183 3.85 24.51 -14.12
C GLU A 183 2.38 24.47 -14.58
N ASP A 184 2.13 24.41 -15.87
CA ASP A 184 0.78 24.39 -16.44
C ASP A 184 0.14 22.98 -16.41
N LEU A 185 0.91 21.95 -16.07
CA LEU A 185 0.43 20.56 -16.03
C LEU A 185 -0.62 20.40 -14.92
N ARG A 186 -1.85 20.08 -15.33
CA ARG A 186 -2.96 19.76 -14.42
C ARG A 186 -3.14 18.25 -14.35
N MET A 187 -3.40 17.75 -13.15
CA MET A 187 -3.72 16.35 -12.93
C MET A 187 -5.23 16.17 -12.77
N GLU A 188 -5.76 15.14 -13.42
CA GLU A 188 -7.15 14.70 -13.30
C GLU A 188 -7.20 13.26 -12.78
N PRO A 189 -8.29 12.86 -12.10
CA PRO A 189 -8.45 11.46 -11.74
C PRO A 189 -8.58 10.61 -13.02
N PRO A 190 -8.12 9.34 -13.00
CA PRO A 190 -8.21 8.48 -14.18
C PRO A 190 -9.68 8.27 -14.60
N VAL A 191 -9.91 8.14 -15.90
CA VAL A 191 -11.24 7.86 -16.47
C VAL A 191 -11.65 6.43 -16.12
N GLU A 192 -10.66 5.55 -16.11
CA GLU A 192 -10.74 4.16 -15.71
C GLU A 192 -11.12 4.03 -14.23
N LYS A 193 -12.07 3.13 -13.94
CA LYS A 193 -12.44 2.73 -12.58
C LYS A 193 -12.34 1.24 -12.42
N LEU A 194 -12.04 0.79 -11.21
CA LEU A 194 -11.97 -0.62 -10.87
C LEU A 194 -13.28 -1.10 -10.27
N GLU A 195 -13.68 -2.31 -10.62
CA GLU A 195 -14.78 -3.03 -10.00
C GLU A 195 -14.26 -4.39 -9.51
N LEU A 196 -14.55 -4.73 -8.26
CA LEU A 196 -14.10 -6.00 -7.69
C LEU A 196 -14.84 -7.15 -8.38
N ASP A 197 -14.07 -8.04 -8.99
CA ASP A 197 -14.56 -9.18 -9.75
C ASP A 197 -14.45 -10.48 -8.93
N TRP A 198 -13.29 -10.70 -8.29
CA TRP A 198 -13.04 -11.91 -7.53
C TRP A 198 -12.23 -11.69 -6.25
N VAL A 199 -12.52 -12.52 -5.25
CA VAL A 199 -11.78 -12.63 -3.99
C VAL A 199 -11.27 -14.07 -3.85
N TYR A 200 -9.95 -14.22 -3.73
CA TYR A 200 -9.31 -15.50 -3.44
C TYR A 200 -9.03 -15.65 -1.94
N GLY A 201 -9.24 -16.87 -1.44
CA GLY A 201 -9.03 -17.23 -0.04
C GLY A 201 -10.31 -17.28 0.81
N TYR A 202 -10.18 -17.93 1.97
CA TYR A 202 -11.20 -18.06 3.00
C TYR A 202 -10.52 -17.94 4.37
N ARG A 203 -11.07 -17.17 5.31
CA ARG A 203 -10.45 -17.02 6.63
C ARG A 203 -10.83 -18.18 7.57
N GLY A 204 -10.11 -19.30 7.49
CA GLY A 204 -10.35 -20.49 8.30
C GLY A 204 -9.31 -20.76 9.40
N ARG A 205 -8.10 -20.18 9.28
CA ARG A 205 -7.00 -20.35 10.24
C ARG A 205 -7.39 -19.93 11.65
N ASP A 206 -7.93 -18.72 11.80
CA ASP A 206 -8.19 -18.05 13.08
C ASP A 206 -9.68 -17.71 13.34
N CYS A 207 -10.55 -17.90 12.36
CA CYS A 207 -12.00 -17.70 12.49
C CYS A 207 -12.76 -19.02 12.56
N ARG A 208 -14.03 -18.94 12.97
CA ARG A 208 -14.94 -20.07 13.22
C ARG A 208 -16.37 -19.65 12.88
N ALA A 209 -17.25 -20.63 12.65
CA ALA A 209 -18.67 -20.41 12.37
C ALA A 209 -18.91 -19.31 11.32
N ASN A 210 -18.20 -19.41 10.20
CA ASN A 210 -18.12 -18.36 9.18
C ASN A 210 -18.25 -18.91 7.75
N LEU A 211 -18.94 -20.04 7.59
CA LEU A 211 -19.33 -20.60 6.31
C LEU A 211 -20.80 -21.03 6.41
N TYR A 212 -21.63 -20.48 5.53
CA TYR A 212 -23.06 -20.73 5.49
C TYR A 212 -23.54 -20.89 4.06
N LEU A 213 -24.73 -21.45 3.87
CA LEU A 213 -25.41 -21.53 2.59
C LEU A 213 -26.70 -20.72 2.66
N LEU A 214 -26.90 -19.80 1.71
CA LEU A 214 -28.12 -19.03 1.58
C LEU A 214 -29.23 -19.81 0.88
N SER A 215 -30.46 -19.31 1.00
CA SER A 215 -31.61 -19.82 0.22
C SER A 215 -31.42 -19.72 -1.30
N SER A 216 -30.56 -18.82 -1.77
CA SER A 216 -30.17 -18.70 -3.19
C SER A 216 -29.25 -19.82 -3.69
N GLY A 217 -28.69 -20.64 -2.79
CA GLY A 217 -27.64 -21.62 -3.12
C GLY A 217 -26.23 -21.04 -3.15
N GLU A 218 -26.05 -19.77 -2.76
CA GLU A 218 -24.74 -19.14 -2.61
C GLU A 218 -24.10 -19.50 -1.27
N ALA A 219 -22.84 -19.90 -1.30
CA ALA A 219 -22.03 -20.04 -0.10
C ALA A 219 -21.56 -18.67 0.38
N VAL A 220 -21.73 -18.37 1.67
CA VAL A 220 -21.35 -17.09 2.26
C VAL A 220 -20.26 -17.30 3.30
N TYR A 221 -19.18 -16.56 3.13
CA TYR A 221 -18.03 -16.55 4.02
C TYR A 221 -17.34 -15.18 3.94
N PHE A 222 -16.27 -14.97 4.69
CA PHE A 222 -15.51 -13.73 4.63
C PHE A 222 -14.00 -13.96 4.65
N ILE A 223 -13.29 -12.96 4.16
CA ILE A 223 -11.84 -12.79 4.26
C ILE A 223 -11.54 -11.29 4.16
N ALA A 224 -10.52 -10.82 4.90
CA ALA A 224 -10.24 -9.38 5.03
C ALA A 224 -11.51 -8.59 5.42
N CYS A 225 -11.78 -7.46 4.77
CA CYS A 225 -12.95 -6.59 5.00
C CYS A 225 -14.17 -7.00 4.16
N VAL A 226 -14.12 -8.13 3.44
CA VAL A 226 -15.13 -8.50 2.44
C VAL A 226 -15.89 -9.74 2.89
N VAL A 227 -17.23 -9.67 2.83
CA VAL A 227 -18.09 -10.86 2.85
C VAL A 227 -18.36 -11.29 1.41
N VAL A 228 -18.01 -12.52 1.09
CA VAL A 228 -18.13 -13.13 -0.23
C VAL A 228 -19.40 -13.97 -0.28
N LEU A 229 -20.22 -13.76 -1.31
CA LEU A 229 -21.35 -14.61 -1.68
C LEU A 229 -20.97 -15.35 -2.96
N TYR A 230 -20.61 -16.62 -2.83
CA TYR A 230 -20.09 -17.44 -3.92
C TYR A 230 -21.18 -18.37 -4.48
N HIS A 231 -21.59 -18.12 -5.71
CA HIS A 231 -22.51 -19.00 -6.43
C HIS A 231 -21.77 -20.17 -7.06
N ILE A 232 -21.62 -21.26 -6.31
CA ILE A 232 -20.76 -22.41 -6.64
C ILE A 232 -21.00 -22.94 -8.06
N ASN A 233 -22.25 -23.15 -8.46
CA ASN A 233 -22.57 -23.76 -9.76
C ASN A 233 -22.30 -22.84 -10.96
N ASN A 234 -22.45 -21.53 -10.79
CA ASN A 234 -22.25 -20.54 -11.85
C ASN A 234 -20.81 -20.00 -11.84
N ARG A 235 -20.05 -20.31 -10.77
CA ARG A 235 -18.71 -19.80 -10.52
C ARG A 235 -18.62 -18.28 -10.58
N THR A 236 -19.58 -17.60 -9.93
CA THR A 236 -19.60 -16.13 -9.83
C THR A 236 -19.59 -15.70 -8.36
N GLN A 237 -19.02 -14.53 -8.07
CA GLN A 237 -19.04 -13.95 -6.74
C GLN A 237 -19.82 -12.63 -6.72
N ARG A 238 -20.42 -12.34 -5.57
CA ARG A 238 -20.89 -11.00 -5.18
C ARG A 238 -20.26 -10.65 -3.83
N HIS A 239 -20.12 -9.36 -3.54
CA HIS A 239 -19.32 -8.91 -2.40
C HIS A 239 -20.03 -7.84 -1.60
N TYR A 240 -20.19 -8.06 -0.29
CA TYR A 240 -20.57 -7.03 0.66
C TYR A 240 -19.29 -6.37 1.21
N ARG A 241 -19.11 -5.08 0.92
CA ARG A 241 -17.87 -4.32 1.10
C ARG A 241 -18.06 -3.05 1.96
N LYS A 242 -18.91 -3.13 2.98
CA LYS A 242 -19.20 -1.96 3.84
C LYS A 242 -18.41 -1.95 5.14
N HIS A 243 -17.72 -3.04 5.46
CA HIS A 243 -16.83 -3.08 6.61
C HIS A 243 -15.57 -2.26 6.35
N THR A 244 -15.16 -1.49 7.36
CA THR A 244 -13.97 -0.64 7.29
C THR A 244 -12.72 -1.31 7.84
N ASP A 245 -12.88 -2.50 8.44
CA ASP A 245 -11.80 -3.36 8.90
C ASP A 245 -12.25 -4.83 8.80
N CYS A 246 -11.35 -5.77 9.08
CA CYS A 246 -11.52 -7.20 8.99
C CYS A 246 -12.85 -7.66 9.60
N VAL A 247 -13.61 -8.40 8.78
CA VAL A 247 -14.79 -9.13 9.25
C VAL A 247 -14.32 -10.23 10.20
N ARG A 248 -15.02 -10.36 11.32
CA ARG A 248 -14.63 -11.23 12.44
C ARG A 248 -15.66 -12.32 12.73
N CYS A 249 -16.93 -12.03 12.52
CA CYS A 249 -18.04 -12.95 12.73
C CYS A 249 -19.16 -12.70 11.72
N LEU A 250 -19.98 -13.73 11.50
CA LEU A 250 -21.07 -13.76 10.53
C LEU A 250 -22.17 -14.68 11.03
N THR A 251 -23.43 -14.30 10.86
CA THR A 251 -24.59 -15.16 11.12
C THR A 251 -25.72 -14.87 10.13
N ILE A 252 -26.53 -15.88 9.84
CA ILE A 252 -27.65 -15.80 8.91
C ILE A 252 -28.95 -15.70 9.69
N HIS A 253 -29.79 -14.74 9.31
CA HIS A 253 -31.12 -14.55 9.89
C HIS A 253 -32.03 -15.78 9.61
N PRO A 254 -33.01 -16.09 10.47
CA PRO A 254 -33.93 -17.22 10.27
C PRO A 254 -34.66 -17.26 8.91
N ASP A 255 -34.87 -16.10 8.27
CA ASP A 255 -35.44 -15.98 6.92
C ASP A 255 -34.50 -16.40 5.78
N LYS A 256 -33.23 -16.73 6.08
CA LYS A 256 -32.21 -17.16 5.11
C LYS A 256 -31.88 -16.14 4.03
N VAL A 257 -32.17 -14.86 4.27
CA VAL A 257 -31.86 -13.74 3.36
C VAL A 257 -31.10 -12.63 4.08
N ARG A 258 -31.51 -12.26 5.30
CA ARG A 258 -30.77 -11.26 6.06
C ARG A 258 -29.52 -11.86 6.69
N VAL A 259 -28.48 -11.04 6.77
CA VAL A 259 -27.16 -11.43 7.28
C VAL A 259 -26.72 -10.38 8.29
N ALA A 260 -26.11 -10.84 9.38
CA ALA A 260 -25.40 -9.96 10.31
C ALA A 260 -23.90 -10.30 10.28
N SER A 261 -23.06 -9.27 10.14
CA SER A 261 -21.61 -9.40 10.14
C SER A 261 -20.97 -8.32 11.02
N GLY A 262 -19.99 -8.73 11.83
CA GLY A 262 -19.27 -7.85 12.75
C GLY A 262 -17.79 -7.71 12.36
N GLN A 263 -17.19 -6.57 12.69
CA GLN A 263 -15.79 -6.28 12.38
C GLN A 263 -14.91 -6.10 13.62
N THR A 264 -13.60 -6.15 13.40
CA THR A 264 -12.61 -5.71 14.39
C THR A 264 -12.55 -4.19 14.51
N ALA A 265 -11.99 -3.70 15.62
CA ALA A 265 -11.53 -2.32 15.69
C ALA A 265 -10.25 -2.14 14.87
N GLY A 266 -10.07 -0.95 14.32
CA GLY A 266 -8.98 -0.61 13.42
C GLY A 266 -8.31 0.71 13.73
N VAL A 267 -7.43 1.13 12.83
CA VAL A 267 -6.86 2.49 12.83
C VAL A 267 -6.96 3.07 11.42
N ASP A 268 -7.31 4.35 11.32
CA ASP A 268 -7.21 5.06 10.06
C ASP A 268 -5.77 5.52 9.80
N LYS A 269 -5.56 6.14 8.64
CA LYS A 269 -4.26 6.69 8.22
C LYS A 269 -3.68 7.76 9.15
N ASP A 270 -4.51 8.43 9.95
CA ASP A 270 -4.08 9.44 10.92
C ASP A 270 -3.81 8.78 12.30
N GLY A 271 -3.90 7.46 12.40
CA GLY A 271 -3.80 6.69 13.64
C GLY A 271 -5.02 6.80 14.56
N LYS A 272 -6.15 7.32 14.07
CA LYS A 272 -7.39 7.41 14.87
C LYS A 272 -8.08 6.05 14.92
N PRO A 273 -8.61 5.67 16.10
CA PRO A 273 -9.26 4.37 16.26
C PRO A 273 -10.57 4.28 15.46
N LEU A 274 -10.67 3.28 14.59
CA LEU A 274 -11.90 2.87 13.94
C LEU A 274 -12.70 1.99 14.90
N GLN A 275 -13.95 2.39 15.14
CA GLN A 275 -14.83 1.71 16.08
C GLN A 275 -15.38 0.39 15.50
N PRO A 276 -15.48 -0.68 16.31
CA PRO A 276 -16.14 -1.91 15.88
C PRO A 276 -17.67 -1.74 15.92
N TYR A 277 -18.35 -2.39 14.98
CA TYR A 277 -19.81 -2.39 14.87
C TYR A 277 -20.29 -3.66 14.14
N VAL A 278 -21.61 -3.87 14.13
CA VAL A 278 -22.26 -4.93 13.36
C VAL A 278 -23.15 -4.30 12.29
N HIS A 279 -23.08 -4.84 11.08
CA HIS A 279 -24.02 -4.56 10.00
C HIS A 279 -25.05 -5.66 9.89
N ILE A 280 -26.32 -5.27 9.76
CA ILE A 280 -27.41 -6.14 9.33
C ILE A 280 -27.77 -5.73 7.90
N TRP A 281 -27.73 -6.65 6.96
CA TRP A 281 -27.87 -6.36 5.53
C TRP A 281 -28.65 -7.46 4.82
N ASP A 282 -29.17 -7.13 3.64
CA ASP A 282 -29.93 -8.03 2.79
C ASP A 282 -29.01 -8.70 1.76
N SER A 283 -28.98 -10.04 1.72
CA SER A 283 -28.06 -10.77 0.83
C SER A 283 -28.42 -10.68 -0.65
N SER A 284 -29.67 -10.35 -0.98
CA SER A 284 -30.15 -10.29 -2.37
C SER A 284 -29.75 -8.97 -3.01
N THR A 285 -29.92 -7.86 -2.27
CA THR A 285 -29.68 -6.49 -2.73
C THR A 285 -28.32 -5.93 -2.30
N LEU A 286 -27.66 -6.56 -1.33
CA LEU A 286 -26.41 -6.10 -0.69
C LEU A 286 -26.53 -4.73 0.00
N ILE A 287 -27.76 -4.32 0.34
CA ILE A 287 -28.03 -3.07 1.04
C ILE A 287 -27.90 -3.28 2.56
N THR A 288 -27.16 -2.38 3.22
CA THR A 288 -27.13 -2.30 4.69
C THR A 288 -28.48 -1.80 5.20
N LEU A 289 -29.15 -2.63 5.99
CA LEU A 289 -30.45 -2.31 6.59
C LEU A 289 -30.27 -1.59 7.93
N GLN A 290 -29.31 -2.02 8.74
CA GLN A 290 -29.05 -1.46 10.06
C GLN A 290 -27.56 -1.55 10.41
N GLN A 291 -27.08 -0.54 11.14
CA GLN A 291 -25.79 -0.59 11.84
C GLN A 291 -26.04 -0.48 13.34
N ILE A 292 -25.42 -1.34 14.14
CA ILE A 292 -25.60 -1.38 15.60
C ILE A 292 -24.26 -1.33 16.34
N GLY A 293 -24.29 -0.83 17.59
CA GLY A 293 -23.17 -0.88 18.52
C GLY A 293 -22.04 0.11 18.29
N LEU A 294 -22.26 1.16 17.49
CA LEU A 294 -21.29 2.25 17.31
C LEU A 294 -20.95 2.87 18.68
N GLY A 295 -19.67 2.84 19.05
CA GLY A 295 -19.18 3.34 20.34
C GLY A 295 -19.59 2.49 21.56
N THR A 296 -20.14 1.29 21.35
CA THR A 296 -20.48 0.34 22.43
C THR A 296 -19.50 -0.81 22.51
N PHE A 297 -19.15 -1.43 21.38
CA PHE A 297 -18.25 -2.57 21.37
C PHE A 297 -16.79 -2.12 21.49
N GLU A 298 -15.96 -2.91 22.16
CA GLU A 298 -14.53 -2.67 22.27
C GLU A 298 -13.72 -3.75 21.55
N ARG A 299 -12.59 -3.35 20.95
CA ARG A 299 -11.59 -4.19 20.25
C ARG A 299 -12.08 -4.95 19.02
N GLY A 300 -13.34 -5.37 18.97
CA GLY A 300 -13.93 -6.11 17.86
C GLY A 300 -15.22 -6.81 18.24
N VAL A 301 -15.91 -7.38 17.26
CA VAL A 301 -17.10 -8.20 17.48
C VAL A 301 -16.76 -9.67 17.29
N GLY A 302 -16.69 -10.43 18.38
CA GLY A 302 -16.21 -11.81 18.39
C GLY A 302 -17.24 -12.84 17.92
N SER A 303 -18.52 -12.69 18.29
CA SER A 303 -19.58 -13.62 17.91
C SER A 303 -20.96 -12.96 17.90
N VAL A 304 -21.83 -13.41 17.00
CA VAL A 304 -23.20 -12.90 16.83
C VAL A 304 -24.19 -14.03 16.56
N ALA A 305 -25.44 -13.90 17.02
CA ALA A 305 -26.53 -14.82 16.66
C ALA A 305 -27.91 -14.16 16.73
N PHE A 306 -28.79 -14.52 15.79
CA PHE A 306 -30.19 -14.07 15.76
C PHE A 306 -31.07 -14.94 16.66
N SER A 307 -32.13 -14.34 17.22
CA SER A 307 -33.14 -15.08 18.00
C SER A 307 -34.10 -15.84 17.07
N PHE A 308 -33.98 -17.17 17.00
CA PHE A 308 -34.84 -17.97 16.11
C PHE A 308 -36.31 -17.96 16.55
N ALA A 309 -36.56 -18.04 17.87
CA ALA A 309 -37.91 -18.08 18.45
C ALA A 309 -38.74 -16.81 18.18
N ASP A 310 -38.10 -15.65 18.02
CA ASP A 310 -38.77 -14.37 17.70
C ASP A 310 -38.61 -13.97 16.23
N ALA A 311 -38.40 -14.94 15.34
CA ALA A 311 -38.20 -14.70 13.91
C ALA A 311 -37.07 -13.69 13.59
N GLY A 312 -36.01 -13.71 14.41
CA GLY A 312 -34.81 -12.89 14.30
C GLY A 312 -34.99 -11.42 14.67
N ALA A 313 -36.01 -11.09 15.47
CA ALA A 313 -36.22 -9.75 15.99
C ALA A 313 -35.05 -9.26 16.85
N PHE A 314 -34.36 -10.16 17.56
CA PHE A 314 -33.22 -9.83 18.41
C PHE A 314 -31.90 -10.42 17.89
N LEU A 315 -30.81 -9.72 18.19
CA LEU A 315 -29.43 -10.17 17.95
C LEU A 315 -28.66 -10.13 19.26
N CYS A 316 -28.00 -11.23 19.61
CA CYS A 316 -27.03 -11.24 20.69
C CYS A 316 -25.62 -11.08 20.12
N VAL A 317 -24.79 -10.33 20.84
CA VAL A 317 -23.45 -9.96 20.44
C VAL A 317 -22.49 -10.19 21.60
N ILE A 318 -21.36 -10.83 21.31
CA ILE A 318 -20.19 -10.90 22.19
C ILE A 318 -19.08 -10.05 21.57
N ASP A 319 -18.59 -9.05 22.29
CA ASP A 319 -17.42 -8.28 21.88
C ASP A 319 -16.09 -8.94 22.29
N ASP A 320 -15.01 -8.43 21.71
CA ASP A 320 -13.63 -8.85 22.00
C ASP A 320 -12.98 -7.98 23.10
N SER A 321 -13.79 -7.29 23.93
CA SER A 321 -13.30 -6.60 25.11
C SER A 321 -12.66 -7.59 26.09
N ASN A 322 -11.90 -7.08 27.07
CA ASN A 322 -11.32 -7.94 28.11
C ASN A 322 -12.37 -8.63 28.99
N GLU A 323 -13.62 -8.15 28.96
CA GLU A 323 -14.75 -8.67 29.73
C GLU A 323 -15.76 -9.47 28.88
N HIS A 324 -15.50 -9.57 27.57
CA HIS A 324 -16.33 -10.22 26.56
C HIS A 324 -17.81 -9.94 26.78
N MET A 325 -18.23 -8.68 26.61
CA MET A 325 -19.56 -8.22 26.96
C MET A 325 -20.61 -8.94 26.12
N LEU A 326 -21.60 -9.54 26.79
CA LEU A 326 -22.79 -10.09 26.16
C LEU A 326 -23.87 -9.01 26.12
N SER A 327 -24.27 -8.61 24.93
CA SER A 327 -25.34 -7.63 24.72
C SER A 327 -26.44 -8.19 23.82
N VAL A 328 -27.68 -7.71 24.02
CA VAL A 328 -28.86 -8.09 23.21
C VAL A 328 -29.46 -6.84 22.60
N TRP A 329 -29.76 -6.89 21.30
CA TRP A 329 -30.18 -5.74 20.49
C TRP A 329 -31.49 -6.03 19.76
N ASP A 330 -32.35 -5.02 19.66
CA ASP A 330 -33.52 -5.02 18.76
C ASP A 330 -33.03 -4.69 17.34
N CYS A 331 -33.16 -5.63 16.42
CA CYS A 331 -32.60 -5.52 15.06
C CYS A 331 -33.29 -4.44 14.22
N ALA A 332 -34.59 -4.22 14.45
CA ALA A 332 -35.38 -3.27 13.68
C ALA A 332 -35.14 -1.83 14.17
N LYS A 333 -34.95 -1.64 15.47
CA LYS A 333 -34.71 -0.33 16.08
C LYS A 333 -33.24 0.03 16.20
N GLY A 334 -32.34 -0.96 16.15
CA GLY A 334 -30.92 -0.79 16.41
C GLY A 334 -30.58 -0.43 17.86
N THR A 335 -31.51 -0.65 18.80
CA THR A 335 -31.35 -0.27 20.22
C THR A 335 -30.89 -1.45 21.08
N LYS A 336 -29.96 -1.20 21.99
CA LYS A 336 -29.52 -2.16 23.01
C LYS A 336 -30.60 -2.36 24.07
N HIS A 337 -30.98 -3.62 24.31
CA HIS A 337 -31.96 -4.00 25.33
C HIS A 337 -31.31 -4.27 26.67
N THR A 338 -30.20 -5.02 26.68
CA THR A 338 -29.44 -5.35 27.89
C THR A 338 -28.00 -5.67 27.56
N GLU A 339 -27.15 -5.62 28.58
CA GLU A 339 -25.73 -5.93 28.49
C GLU A 339 -25.23 -6.46 29.84
N VAL A 340 -24.33 -7.44 29.79
CA VAL A 340 -23.71 -8.02 30.98
C VAL A 340 -22.30 -8.50 30.64
N LYS A 341 -21.41 -8.39 31.61
CA LYS A 341 -20.09 -9.04 31.56
C LYS A 341 -20.25 -10.55 31.46
N SER A 342 -19.75 -11.15 30.37
CA SER A 342 -19.78 -12.61 30.20
C SER A 342 -18.71 -13.28 31.05
N THR A 343 -17.45 -12.98 30.74
CA THR A 343 -16.25 -13.67 31.27
C THR A 343 -14.98 -12.91 30.88
N ASN A 344 -13.87 -13.15 31.59
CA ASN A 344 -12.54 -12.62 31.22
C ASN A 344 -11.74 -13.61 30.35
N GLU A 345 -12.40 -14.63 29.83
CA GLU A 345 -11.79 -15.72 29.06
C GLU A 345 -12.43 -15.79 27.68
N ALA A 346 -11.64 -16.14 26.66
CA ALA A 346 -12.10 -16.13 25.27
C ALA A 346 -13.44 -16.88 25.09
N VAL A 347 -14.43 -16.19 24.54
CA VAL A 347 -15.72 -16.72 24.13
C VAL A 347 -15.66 -17.08 22.65
N PHE A 348 -16.16 -18.26 22.30
CA PHE A 348 -16.05 -18.82 20.95
C PHE A 348 -17.39 -18.89 20.21
N ALA A 349 -18.50 -19.00 20.93
CA ALA A 349 -19.83 -19.03 20.34
C ALA A 349 -20.86 -18.45 21.30
N VAL A 350 -21.87 -17.82 20.72
CA VAL A 350 -23.12 -17.42 21.39
C VAL A 350 -24.29 -17.80 20.49
N GLU A 351 -25.38 -18.29 21.08
CA GLU A 351 -26.61 -18.61 20.35
C GLU A 351 -27.82 -18.51 21.28
N PHE A 352 -28.97 -18.11 20.74
CA PHE A 352 -30.25 -18.24 21.43
C PHE A 352 -30.71 -19.69 21.41
N ASN A 353 -31.46 -20.11 22.43
CA ASN A 353 -32.22 -21.34 22.32
C ASN A 353 -33.25 -21.20 21.19
N PRO A 354 -33.31 -22.13 20.21
CA PRO A 354 -34.18 -22.01 19.06
C PRO A 354 -35.67 -21.95 19.39
N SER A 355 -36.07 -22.49 20.55
CA SER A 355 -37.46 -22.54 21.02
C SER A 355 -37.78 -21.47 22.08
N ASP A 356 -36.78 -20.79 22.62
CA ASP A 356 -36.95 -19.84 23.73
C ASP A 356 -35.87 -18.76 23.72
N SER A 357 -36.25 -17.57 23.26
CA SER A 357 -35.35 -16.41 23.18
C SER A 357 -34.93 -15.84 24.53
N THR A 358 -35.55 -16.27 25.63
CA THR A 358 -35.10 -15.89 26.97
C THR A 358 -33.84 -16.65 27.39
N ASN A 359 -33.51 -17.76 26.74
CA ASN A 359 -32.34 -18.57 27.06
C ASN A 359 -31.24 -18.38 26.00
N ILE A 360 -30.07 -17.91 26.44
CA ILE A 360 -28.88 -17.70 25.60
C ILE A 360 -27.75 -18.58 26.13
N ILE A 361 -26.97 -19.19 25.24
CA ILE A 361 -25.84 -20.04 25.62
C ILE A 361 -24.56 -19.37 25.12
N THR A 362 -23.52 -19.34 25.95
CA THR A 362 -22.16 -18.97 25.51
C THR A 362 -21.17 -20.08 25.87
N CYS A 363 -20.17 -20.31 25.02
CA CYS A 363 -19.10 -21.27 25.31
C CYS A 363 -17.73 -20.74 24.89
N GLY A 364 -16.67 -21.30 25.49
CA GLY A 364 -15.30 -20.93 25.12
C GLY A 364 -14.24 -21.55 26.03
N LYS A 365 -13.17 -20.80 26.28
CA LYS A 365 -12.07 -21.24 27.15
C LYS A 365 -12.59 -21.47 28.57
N SER A 366 -12.46 -22.72 29.03
CA SER A 366 -12.85 -23.18 30.36
C SER A 366 -14.30 -22.89 30.79
N HIS A 367 -15.24 -22.62 29.87
CA HIS A 367 -16.61 -22.28 30.25
C HIS A 367 -17.68 -22.73 29.24
N ILE A 368 -18.87 -22.95 29.80
CA ILE A 368 -20.16 -22.95 29.13
C ILE A 368 -21.16 -22.30 30.10
N TYR A 369 -21.85 -21.27 29.65
CA TYR A 369 -22.81 -20.51 30.44
C TYR A 369 -24.19 -20.56 29.81
N PHE A 370 -25.19 -20.73 30.67
CA PHE A 370 -26.60 -20.69 30.34
C PHE A 370 -27.16 -19.41 30.96
N TRP A 371 -27.56 -18.49 30.10
CA TRP A 371 -28.06 -17.18 30.45
C TRP A 371 -29.58 -17.17 30.35
N THR A 372 -30.25 -16.63 31.35
CA THR A 372 -31.70 -16.40 31.32
C THR A 372 -31.98 -14.91 31.37
N LEU A 373 -32.61 -14.39 30.32
CA LEU A 373 -33.09 -13.03 30.17
C LEU A 373 -34.44 -12.89 30.86
N SER A 374 -34.50 -12.09 31.92
CA SER A 374 -35.71 -11.82 32.67
C SER A 374 -35.74 -10.35 33.08
N ALA A 375 -36.84 -9.65 32.79
CA ALA A 375 -37.05 -8.24 33.15
C ALA A 375 -35.87 -7.32 32.75
N GLY A 376 -35.31 -7.52 31.55
CA GLY A 376 -34.19 -6.71 31.04
C GLY A 376 -32.82 -7.03 31.65
N SER A 377 -32.70 -8.09 32.45
CA SER A 377 -31.44 -8.52 33.07
C SER A 377 -31.07 -9.96 32.66
N LEU A 378 -29.78 -10.21 32.48
CA LEU A 378 -29.22 -11.52 32.15
C LEU A 378 -28.66 -12.20 33.39
N THR A 379 -29.23 -13.35 33.75
CA THR A 379 -28.76 -14.17 34.89
C THR A 379 -27.93 -15.34 34.40
N LYS A 380 -26.70 -15.46 34.92
CA LYS A 380 -25.74 -16.50 34.52
C LYS A 380 -25.88 -17.77 35.35
N LYS A 381 -25.90 -18.93 34.69
CA LYS A 381 -25.69 -20.25 35.29
C LYS A 381 -24.52 -20.95 34.60
N GLN A 382 -23.61 -21.52 35.38
CA GLN A 382 -22.49 -22.30 34.85
C GLN A 382 -22.87 -23.76 34.66
N GLY A 383 -22.47 -24.35 33.53
CA GLY A 383 -22.61 -25.79 33.32
C GLY A 383 -21.81 -26.61 34.34
N ILE A 384 -22.44 -27.63 34.90
CA ILE A 384 -21.86 -28.51 35.91
C ILE A 384 -21.31 -29.76 35.23
N PHE A 385 -19.98 -29.90 35.23
CA PHE A 385 -19.29 -31.07 34.67
C PHE A 385 -19.44 -32.33 35.54
N GLY A 386 -19.70 -32.17 36.84
CA GLY A 386 -19.87 -33.30 37.76
C GLY A 386 -18.66 -34.24 37.77
N LYS A 387 -18.89 -35.52 37.43
CA LYS A 387 -17.85 -36.56 37.37
C LYS A 387 -16.93 -36.46 36.14
N TYR A 388 -17.28 -35.67 35.14
CA TYR A 388 -16.53 -35.58 33.90
C TYR A 388 -15.38 -34.59 34.03
N LYS A 389 -14.23 -34.91 33.42
CA LYS A 389 -13.06 -34.02 33.39
C LYS A 389 -13.43 -32.74 32.66
N LYS A 390 -13.18 -31.58 33.29
CA LYS A 390 -13.37 -30.28 32.65
C LYS A 390 -12.37 -30.10 31.50
N PRO A 391 -12.81 -29.92 30.24
CA PRO A 391 -11.92 -29.68 29.11
C PRO A 391 -11.35 -28.27 29.16
N LYS A 392 -10.22 -28.05 28.47
CA LYS A 392 -9.58 -26.73 28.38
C LYS A 392 -10.44 -25.76 27.57
N PHE A 393 -11.10 -26.23 26.52
CA PHE A 393 -12.00 -25.42 25.71
C PHE A 393 -13.29 -26.18 25.41
N ILE A 394 -14.41 -25.45 25.43
CA ILE A 394 -15.63 -25.84 24.74
C ILE A 394 -15.63 -25.06 23.42
N GLN A 395 -15.45 -25.76 22.31
CA GLN A 395 -15.11 -25.16 21.01
C GLN A 395 -16.32 -24.67 20.23
N CYS A 396 -17.42 -25.43 20.29
CA CYS A 396 -18.66 -25.18 19.58
C CYS A 396 -19.83 -25.86 20.29
N PHE A 397 -21.06 -25.47 19.94
CA PHE A 397 -22.26 -26.16 20.39
C PHE A 397 -23.39 -26.03 19.36
N VAL A 398 -24.39 -26.91 19.48
CA VAL A 398 -25.64 -26.91 18.72
C VAL A 398 -26.79 -27.40 19.61
N PHE A 399 -28.03 -27.16 19.19
CA PHE A 399 -29.22 -27.69 19.86
C PHE A 399 -29.73 -28.94 19.15
N SER A 400 -29.96 -30.00 19.92
CA SER A 400 -30.66 -31.19 19.44
C SER A 400 -32.16 -30.91 19.20
N LEU A 401 -32.85 -31.82 18.51
CA LEU A 401 -34.30 -31.72 18.30
C LEU A 401 -35.11 -31.79 19.61
N THR A 402 -34.56 -32.38 20.67
CA THR A 402 -35.17 -32.43 22.01
C THR A 402 -34.93 -31.17 22.83
N GLY A 403 -34.13 -30.22 22.32
CA GLY A 403 -33.75 -28.99 23.01
C GLY A 403 -32.54 -29.13 23.93
N ASP A 404 -31.91 -30.31 24.00
CA ASP A 404 -30.65 -30.50 24.71
C ASP A 404 -29.50 -29.81 23.97
N VAL A 405 -28.53 -29.27 24.72
CA VAL A 405 -27.34 -28.63 24.14
C VAL A 405 -26.26 -29.68 23.95
N LEU A 406 -25.75 -29.80 22.73
CA LEU A 406 -24.61 -30.67 22.38
C LEU A 406 -23.37 -29.81 22.18
N THR A 407 -22.28 -30.12 22.88
CA THR A 407 -21.02 -29.36 22.75
C THR A 407 -19.85 -30.21 22.31
N GLY A 408 -19.03 -29.65 21.42
CA GLY A 408 -17.72 -30.20 21.08
C GLY A 408 -16.62 -29.60 21.95
N ASP A 409 -15.77 -30.43 22.55
CA ASP A 409 -14.72 -29.98 23.46
C ASP A 409 -13.29 -30.13 22.91
N SER A 410 -12.31 -29.62 23.66
CA SER A 410 -10.89 -29.66 23.28
C SER A 410 -10.26 -31.04 23.33
N GLU A 411 -10.86 -31.96 24.09
CA GLU A 411 -10.33 -33.30 24.30
C GLU A 411 -10.84 -34.27 23.23
N GLY A 412 -11.86 -33.90 22.44
CA GLY A 412 -12.45 -34.74 21.39
C GLY A 412 -13.73 -35.43 21.79
N ASN A 413 -14.47 -34.86 22.73
CA ASN A 413 -15.76 -35.39 23.16
C ASN A 413 -16.93 -34.51 22.68
N ILE A 414 -18.06 -35.18 22.44
CA ILE A 414 -19.37 -34.57 22.35
C ILE A 414 -20.05 -34.74 23.71
N LEU A 415 -20.44 -33.63 24.34
CA LEU A 415 -21.12 -33.62 25.64
C LEU A 415 -22.58 -33.21 25.44
N THR A 416 -23.50 -33.99 25.97
CA THR A 416 -24.95 -33.66 25.98
C THR A 416 -25.31 -33.04 27.32
N TRP A 417 -25.81 -31.82 27.29
CA TRP A 417 -26.20 -31.05 28.47
C TRP A 417 -27.72 -31.04 28.59
N GLY A 418 -28.21 -31.55 29.71
CA GLY A 418 -29.63 -31.61 30.04
C GLY A 418 -29.94 -30.76 31.27
N LYS A 419 -31.20 -30.38 31.37
CA LYS A 419 -31.76 -29.73 32.57
C LYS A 419 -31.93 -30.78 33.67
N SER A 420 -31.38 -30.49 34.84
CA SER A 420 -31.62 -31.26 36.05
C SER A 420 -32.40 -30.43 37.06
N PRO A 421 -33.45 -31.00 37.69
CA PRO A 421 -34.03 -30.42 38.89
C PRO A 421 -32.92 -30.13 39.89
N GLY A 422 -32.92 -28.94 40.49
CA GLY A 422 -31.94 -28.60 41.52
C GLY A 422 -32.05 -29.61 42.67
N ASP A 423 -30.91 -30.07 43.21
CA ASP A 423 -30.93 -31.07 44.27
C ASP A 423 -31.49 -30.49 45.57
N ILE A 424 -32.79 -30.69 45.79
CA ILE A 424 -33.54 -30.20 46.96
C ILE A 424 -32.93 -30.75 48.26
N LYS A 425 -32.25 -31.91 48.22
CA LYS A 425 -31.66 -32.56 49.40
C LYS A 425 -30.41 -31.83 49.92
N THR A 426 -29.62 -31.20 49.06
CA THR A 426 -28.39 -30.48 49.42
C THR A 426 -28.56 -28.95 49.40
N LEU A 427 -29.45 -28.40 48.57
CA LEU A 427 -29.59 -26.96 48.33
C LEU A 427 -30.83 -26.31 48.98
N GLY A 428 -31.68 -27.09 49.66
CA GLY A 428 -32.86 -26.61 50.38
C GLY A 428 -34.06 -26.22 49.50
N LYS A 429 -35.15 -25.74 50.13
CA LYS A 429 -36.35 -25.23 49.42
C LYS A 429 -35.96 -23.98 48.63
N GLY A 430 -35.99 -24.08 47.30
CA GLY A 430 -35.57 -23.03 46.36
C GLY A 430 -34.45 -23.44 45.39
N ALA A 431 -34.06 -24.73 45.37
CA ALA A 431 -33.07 -25.26 44.45
C ALA A 431 -33.43 -24.94 42.98
N LYS A 432 -32.64 -24.07 42.36
CA LYS A 432 -32.85 -23.63 40.97
C LYS A 432 -32.43 -24.74 39.99
N GLU A 433 -33.10 -24.78 38.85
CA GLU A 433 -32.75 -25.66 37.71
C GLU A 433 -31.26 -25.49 37.33
N THR A 434 -30.57 -26.62 37.16
CA THR A 434 -29.14 -26.67 36.81
C THR A 434 -28.94 -27.37 35.47
N PHE A 435 -27.81 -27.10 34.81
CA PHE A 435 -27.43 -27.77 33.57
C PHE A 435 -26.22 -28.67 33.84
N GLN A 436 -26.38 -29.97 33.59
CA GLN A 436 -25.35 -30.97 33.84
C GLN A 436 -25.18 -31.90 32.63
N ILE A 437 -24.01 -32.52 32.55
CA ILE A 437 -23.70 -33.47 31.49
C ILE A 437 -24.49 -34.77 31.73
N MET A 438 -25.37 -35.09 30.79
CA MET A 438 -26.17 -36.32 30.77
C MET A 438 -25.41 -37.46 30.11
N ARG A 439 -24.64 -37.15 29.06
CA ARG A 439 -23.88 -38.12 28.27
C ARG A 439 -22.57 -37.50 27.76
N GLN A 440 -21.52 -38.32 27.74
CA GLN A 440 -20.26 -38.02 27.05
C GLN A 440 -20.02 -39.09 25.98
N THR A 441 -19.80 -38.67 24.74
CA THR A 441 -19.44 -39.53 23.62
C THR A 441 -18.05 -39.14 23.13
N ARG A 442 -17.13 -40.11 23.03
CA ARG A 442 -15.81 -39.89 22.43
C ARG A 442 -15.97 -39.82 20.91
N ALA A 443 -15.61 -38.70 20.30
CA ALA A 443 -15.83 -38.44 18.89
C ALA A 443 -14.54 -38.39 18.08
N HIS A 444 -13.50 -37.73 18.60
CA HIS A 444 -12.29 -37.40 17.84
C HIS A 444 -11.02 -37.59 18.67
N ASP A 445 -9.85 -37.64 18.02
CA ASP A 445 -8.53 -37.75 18.67
C ASP A 445 -7.97 -36.41 19.18
N GLY A 446 -8.74 -35.33 19.01
CA GLY A 446 -8.44 -33.99 19.48
C GLY A 446 -9.68 -33.11 19.41
N SER A 447 -9.50 -31.79 19.44
CA SER A 447 -10.61 -30.83 19.52
C SER A 447 -11.72 -31.08 18.49
N VAL A 448 -12.98 -31.05 18.93
CA VAL A 448 -14.16 -31.01 18.05
C VAL A 448 -14.45 -29.55 17.71
N PHE A 449 -14.02 -29.06 16.55
CA PHE A 449 -14.11 -27.62 16.23
C PHE A 449 -15.48 -27.16 15.76
N THR A 450 -16.28 -28.07 15.20
CA THR A 450 -17.59 -27.73 14.65
C THR A 450 -18.55 -28.89 14.80
N LEU A 451 -19.81 -28.55 15.06
CA LEU A 451 -20.96 -29.42 15.08
C LEU A 451 -22.01 -28.82 14.13
N CYS A 452 -22.68 -29.66 13.35
CA CYS A 452 -23.74 -29.23 12.44
C CYS A 452 -24.92 -30.20 12.53
N MET A 453 -26.08 -29.70 12.94
CA MET A 453 -27.31 -30.50 13.01
C MET A 453 -27.92 -30.63 11.62
N LEU A 454 -28.27 -31.86 11.25
CA LEU A 454 -28.94 -32.17 9.98
C LEU A 454 -30.46 -32.26 10.17
N GLN A 455 -31.18 -32.15 9.06
CA GLN A 455 -32.60 -32.48 9.03
C GLN A 455 -32.80 -33.95 9.47
N GLY A 456 -33.77 -34.18 10.37
CA GLY A 456 -34.03 -35.50 10.95
C GLY A 456 -33.24 -35.83 12.22
N GLY A 457 -32.38 -34.92 12.71
CA GLY A 457 -31.74 -35.03 14.02
C GLY A 457 -30.38 -35.74 14.03
N ALA A 458 -29.90 -36.18 12.87
CA ALA A 458 -28.51 -36.58 12.71
C ALA A 458 -27.56 -35.40 12.94
N LEU A 459 -26.31 -35.69 13.28
CA LEU A 459 -25.30 -34.69 13.62
C LEU A 459 -24.04 -34.92 12.79
N LEU A 460 -23.40 -33.86 12.31
CA LEU A 460 -22.04 -33.89 11.79
C LEU A 460 -21.08 -33.31 12.82
N SER A 461 -19.91 -33.92 12.99
CA SER A 461 -18.81 -33.38 13.77
C SER A 461 -17.54 -33.25 12.94
N GLY A 462 -16.81 -32.15 13.14
CA GLY A 462 -15.53 -31.88 12.49
C GLY A 462 -14.37 -31.92 13.49
N GLY A 463 -13.43 -32.82 13.24
CA GLY A 463 -12.28 -33.06 14.08
C GLY A 463 -11.05 -32.22 13.72
N GLY A 464 -10.40 -31.73 14.77
CA GLY A 464 -9.23 -30.87 14.65
C GLY A 464 -7.94 -31.63 14.36
N LYS A 465 -7.64 -32.66 15.15
CA LYS A 465 -6.36 -33.38 15.06
C LYS A 465 -6.38 -34.51 14.03
N ASP A 466 -7.49 -35.23 13.97
CA ASP A 466 -7.70 -36.37 13.07
C ASP A 466 -8.20 -35.96 11.68
N ARG A 467 -8.60 -34.69 11.49
CA ARG A 467 -9.14 -34.14 10.24
C ARG A 467 -10.40 -34.87 9.74
N LYS A 468 -11.07 -35.62 10.62
CA LYS A 468 -12.23 -36.43 10.25
C LYS A 468 -13.50 -35.61 10.31
N ILE A 469 -14.42 -35.93 9.42
CA ILE A 469 -15.82 -35.55 9.47
C ILE A 469 -16.59 -36.82 9.81
N ILE A 470 -17.36 -36.81 10.89
CA ILE A 470 -18.14 -37.97 11.33
C ILE A 470 -19.62 -37.59 11.33
N ARG A 471 -20.43 -38.43 10.70
CA ARG A 471 -21.88 -38.40 10.76
C ARG A 471 -22.35 -39.32 11.88
N TRP A 472 -23.20 -38.79 12.74
CA TRP A 472 -23.81 -39.47 13.87
C TRP A 472 -25.31 -39.53 13.69
N SER A 473 -25.90 -40.63 14.16
CA SER A 473 -27.34 -40.74 14.37
C SER A 473 -27.82 -39.80 15.49
N ALA A 474 -29.14 -39.65 15.64
CA ALA A 474 -29.74 -38.81 16.69
C ALA A 474 -29.37 -39.26 18.11
N ASP A 475 -29.09 -40.55 18.31
CA ASP A 475 -28.60 -41.15 19.55
C ASP A 475 -27.06 -41.17 19.64
N LEU A 476 -26.37 -40.36 18.82
CA LEU A 476 -24.91 -40.21 18.81
C LEU A 476 -24.17 -41.55 18.61
N ALA A 477 -24.71 -42.44 17.79
CA ALA A 477 -23.97 -43.59 17.26
C ALA A 477 -23.28 -43.18 15.94
N PRO A 478 -22.00 -43.51 15.73
CA PRO A 478 -21.31 -43.14 14.50
C PRO A 478 -21.86 -43.95 13.32
N GLU A 479 -22.24 -43.28 12.25
CA GLU A 479 -22.80 -43.89 11.02
C GLU A 479 -21.77 -43.95 9.89
N ARG A 480 -21.12 -42.82 9.61
CA ARG A 480 -20.15 -42.66 8.51
C ARG A 480 -19.04 -41.71 8.92
N GLU A 481 -17.85 -41.93 8.40
CA GLU A 481 -16.73 -41.01 8.55
C GLU A 481 -15.97 -40.82 7.24
N CYS A 482 -15.36 -39.65 7.08
CA CYS A 482 -14.47 -39.33 5.97
C CYS A 482 -13.34 -38.45 6.48
N GLU A 483 -12.12 -38.64 5.98
CA GLU A 483 -10.96 -37.85 6.37
C GLU A 483 -10.64 -36.77 5.32
N VAL A 484 -10.38 -35.54 5.77
CA VAL A 484 -9.89 -34.47 4.91
C VAL A 484 -8.39 -34.64 4.66
N LYS A 485 -7.96 -34.48 3.41
CA LYS A 485 -6.55 -34.59 3.01
C LYS A 485 -5.67 -33.61 3.80
N ASP A 486 -4.51 -34.09 4.26
CA ASP A 486 -3.57 -33.34 5.11
C ASP A 486 -3.22 -31.93 4.61
N LYS A 487 -3.05 -31.77 3.30
CA LYS A 487 -2.70 -30.48 2.69
C LYS A 487 -3.69 -29.34 2.98
N PHE A 488 -4.94 -29.66 3.34
CA PHE A 488 -5.97 -28.68 3.72
C PHE A 488 -6.04 -28.45 5.24
N GLY A 489 -5.31 -29.22 6.04
CA GLY A 489 -5.29 -29.11 7.49
C GLY A 489 -6.58 -29.64 8.13
N ALA A 490 -6.91 -29.05 9.29
CA ALA A 490 -8.01 -29.50 10.14
C ALA A 490 -9.37 -28.97 9.67
N VAL A 491 -10.43 -29.68 10.04
CA VAL A 491 -11.80 -29.21 9.84
C VAL A 491 -12.09 -28.05 10.80
N ARG A 492 -12.53 -26.91 10.27
CA ARG A 492 -12.87 -25.71 11.06
C ARG A 492 -14.37 -25.44 11.10
N CYS A 493 -15.07 -25.62 9.99
CA CYS A 493 -16.50 -25.37 9.87
C CYS A 493 -17.13 -26.39 8.92
N ILE A 494 -18.37 -26.78 9.20
CA ILE A 494 -19.18 -27.69 8.37
C ILE A 494 -20.52 -27.01 8.09
N THR A 495 -20.95 -27.05 6.83
CA THR A 495 -22.25 -26.57 6.40
C THR A 495 -22.94 -27.65 5.58
N ASP A 496 -24.14 -28.04 5.99
CA ASP A 496 -25.00 -28.93 5.21
C ASP A 496 -25.57 -28.20 3.98
N VAL A 497 -25.55 -28.88 2.82
CA VAL A 497 -26.12 -28.36 1.58
C VAL A 497 -27.51 -28.96 1.33
N ASN A 498 -27.63 -30.28 1.43
CA ASN A 498 -28.87 -31.01 1.11
C ASN A 498 -29.01 -32.36 1.85
N GLY A 499 -28.25 -32.59 2.92
CA GLY A 499 -28.24 -33.82 3.72
C GLY A 499 -27.25 -34.89 3.23
N GLU A 500 -26.76 -34.79 1.98
CA GLU A 500 -25.73 -35.67 1.41
C GLU A 500 -24.43 -34.92 1.12
N GLU A 501 -24.54 -33.75 0.50
CA GLU A 501 -23.43 -32.88 0.16
C GLU A 501 -23.12 -31.91 1.30
N VAL A 502 -21.83 -31.70 1.54
CA VAL A 502 -21.31 -30.90 2.64
C VAL A 502 -20.25 -29.92 2.15
N LEU A 503 -20.29 -28.69 2.68
CA LEU A 503 -19.19 -27.74 2.58
C LEU A 503 -18.34 -27.77 3.84
N VAL A 504 -17.02 -27.71 3.67
CA VAL A 504 -16.05 -27.83 4.76
C VAL A 504 -15.06 -26.67 4.69
N GLY A 505 -15.14 -25.77 5.67
CA GLY A 505 -14.12 -24.76 5.90
C GLY A 505 -12.95 -25.38 6.68
N THR A 506 -11.72 -25.13 6.25
CA THR A 506 -10.52 -25.76 6.82
C THR A 506 -9.56 -24.76 7.45
N THR A 507 -8.66 -25.22 8.31
CA THR A 507 -7.66 -24.35 8.96
C THR A 507 -6.56 -23.85 8.02
N ARG A 508 -6.47 -24.39 6.80
CA ARG A 508 -5.57 -23.86 5.75
C ARG A 508 -6.30 -23.07 4.68
N ASN A 509 -7.25 -22.24 5.11
CA ASN A 509 -7.91 -21.23 4.30
C ASN A 509 -8.54 -21.78 2.99
N ALA A 510 -8.99 -23.03 3.03
CA ALA A 510 -9.70 -23.67 1.93
C ALA A 510 -11.14 -24.00 2.30
N ILE A 511 -12.03 -23.92 1.30
CA ILE A 511 -13.40 -24.44 1.35
C ILE A 511 -13.45 -25.66 0.44
N LEU A 512 -13.85 -26.79 1.01
CA LEU A 512 -14.05 -28.03 0.29
C LEU A 512 -15.53 -28.32 0.08
N ARG A 513 -15.86 -28.97 -1.02
CA ARG A 513 -17.20 -29.47 -1.37
C ARG A 513 -17.11 -30.97 -1.64
N GLY A 514 -18.08 -31.73 -1.17
CA GLY A 514 -18.07 -33.18 -1.40
C GLY A 514 -19.12 -33.95 -0.61
N THR A 515 -19.05 -35.27 -0.74
CA THR A 515 -19.90 -36.24 -0.04
C THR A 515 -19.02 -37.24 0.72
N PHE A 516 -19.62 -38.02 1.62
CA PHE A 516 -18.91 -39.11 2.30
C PHE A 516 -18.47 -40.24 1.36
N SER A 517 -19.11 -40.37 0.19
CA SER A 517 -18.83 -41.43 -0.78
C SER A 517 -17.72 -41.02 -1.74
N ASP A 518 -17.75 -39.79 -2.23
CA ASP A 518 -16.85 -39.30 -3.29
C ASP A 518 -15.63 -38.55 -2.71
N GLY A 519 -15.66 -38.23 -1.42
CA GLY A 519 -14.68 -37.39 -0.77
C GLY A 519 -14.83 -35.91 -1.13
N PHE A 520 -13.82 -35.12 -0.75
CA PHE A 520 -13.87 -33.66 -0.78
C PHE A 520 -12.86 -33.05 -1.75
N VAL A 521 -13.32 -32.07 -2.54
CA VAL A 521 -12.51 -31.27 -3.48
C VAL A 521 -12.54 -29.80 -3.10
N ALA A 522 -11.42 -29.10 -3.29
CA ALA A 522 -11.36 -27.67 -2.97
C ALA A 522 -12.06 -26.84 -4.04
N ILE A 523 -12.90 -25.92 -3.61
CA ILE A 523 -13.59 -24.93 -4.46
C ILE A 523 -13.12 -23.50 -4.19
N VAL A 524 -12.51 -23.26 -3.03
CA VAL A 524 -11.83 -22.01 -2.66
C VAL A 524 -10.53 -22.39 -1.95
N GLN A 525 -9.45 -21.69 -2.29
CA GLN A 525 -8.15 -21.83 -1.65
C GLN A 525 -7.50 -20.45 -1.49
N GLY A 526 -6.59 -20.32 -0.53
CA GLY A 526 -5.80 -19.12 -0.28
C GLY A 526 -4.55 -19.43 0.52
N HIS A 527 -3.68 -18.44 0.64
CA HIS A 527 -2.53 -18.49 1.54
C HIS A 527 -2.98 -18.49 3.00
N VAL A 528 -2.11 -18.94 3.90
CA VAL A 528 -2.40 -19.04 5.34
C VAL A 528 -1.57 -18.10 6.18
N ASP A 529 -0.62 -17.40 5.57
CA ASP A 529 0.29 -16.46 6.23
C ASP A 529 0.59 -15.29 5.28
N GLU A 530 1.36 -14.33 5.77
CA GLU A 530 1.64 -13.07 5.06
C GLU A 530 2.28 -13.29 3.67
N MET A 531 1.82 -12.54 2.67
CA MET A 531 2.24 -12.66 1.26
C MET A 531 2.91 -11.38 0.78
N TRP A 532 3.94 -11.51 -0.05
CA TRP A 532 4.66 -10.35 -0.63
C TRP A 532 4.95 -10.52 -2.12
N GLY A 533 5.21 -11.75 -2.58
CA GLY A 533 5.51 -12.00 -3.98
C GLY A 533 4.26 -12.10 -4.83
N LEU A 534 4.14 -11.20 -5.81
CA LEU A 534 3.12 -11.20 -6.85
C LEU A 534 3.77 -10.97 -8.22
N ALA A 535 3.48 -11.84 -9.17
CA ALA A 535 3.91 -11.72 -10.56
C ALA A 535 2.77 -12.10 -11.51
N THR A 536 2.66 -11.40 -12.64
CA THR A 536 1.68 -11.72 -13.70
C THR A 536 2.40 -12.29 -14.91
N HIS A 537 1.82 -13.34 -15.51
CA HIS A 537 2.40 -13.98 -16.69
C HIS A 537 2.39 -13.00 -17.86
N PRO A 538 3.43 -12.95 -18.72
CA PRO A 538 3.57 -11.92 -19.77
C PRO A 538 2.57 -12.01 -20.93
N SER A 539 1.87 -13.13 -21.07
CA SER A 539 0.99 -13.38 -22.23
C SER A 539 -0.24 -14.26 -21.97
N GLN A 540 -0.48 -14.66 -20.72
CA GLN A 540 -1.57 -15.58 -20.35
C GLN A 540 -2.31 -15.04 -19.13
N ASP A 541 -3.54 -15.51 -18.94
CA ASP A 541 -4.41 -15.22 -17.80
C ASP A 541 -3.99 -16.02 -16.56
N VAL A 542 -2.71 -15.86 -16.20
CA VAL A 542 -2.05 -16.57 -15.12
C VAL A 542 -1.27 -15.59 -14.25
N PHE A 543 -1.31 -15.79 -12.94
CA PHE A 543 -0.47 -15.07 -12.01
C PHE A 543 0.09 -16.02 -10.94
N LEU A 544 1.17 -15.59 -10.31
CA LEU A 544 1.83 -16.32 -9.24
C LEU A 544 1.83 -15.49 -7.97
N THR A 545 1.62 -16.16 -6.84
CA THR A 545 1.82 -15.59 -5.51
C THR A 545 2.73 -16.45 -4.65
N CYS A 546 3.49 -15.82 -3.76
CA CYS A 546 4.26 -16.52 -2.73
C CYS A 546 4.32 -15.73 -1.41
N GLY A 547 4.50 -16.45 -0.31
CA GLY A 547 4.47 -15.86 1.02
C GLY A 547 5.19 -16.65 2.12
N HIS A 548 4.97 -16.21 3.36
CA HIS A 548 5.56 -16.77 4.59
C HIS A 548 5.00 -18.15 4.95
N ASP A 549 3.90 -18.58 4.32
CA ASP A 549 3.43 -19.96 4.41
C ASP A 549 4.24 -20.96 3.56
N ARG A 550 5.31 -20.46 2.93
CA ARG A 550 6.22 -21.20 2.03
C ARG A 550 5.51 -21.76 0.81
N GLN A 551 4.28 -21.32 0.53
CA GLN A 551 3.58 -21.75 -0.66
C GLN A 551 3.95 -20.83 -1.82
N VAL A 552 4.18 -21.45 -2.97
CA VAL A 552 4.15 -20.78 -4.27
C VAL A 552 2.93 -21.29 -5.00
N CYS A 553 2.01 -20.39 -5.31
CA CYS A 553 0.72 -20.70 -5.90
C CYS A 553 0.62 -20.08 -7.29
N VAL A 554 0.23 -20.88 -8.28
CA VAL A 554 -0.08 -20.40 -9.63
C VAL A 554 -1.58 -20.48 -9.85
N TRP A 555 -2.14 -19.36 -10.25
CA TRP A 555 -3.57 -19.12 -10.33
C TRP A 555 -3.96 -18.76 -11.76
N ASN A 556 -5.14 -19.22 -12.16
CA ASN A 556 -5.77 -18.83 -13.41
C ASN A 556 -6.76 -17.68 -13.15
N THR A 557 -6.54 -16.51 -13.76
CA THR A 557 -7.41 -15.32 -13.56
C THR A 557 -8.77 -15.45 -14.25
N ALA A 558 -8.86 -16.21 -15.35
CA ALA A 558 -10.09 -16.36 -16.12
C ALA A 558 -11.04 -17.39 -15.50
N GLU A 559 -10.48 -18.47 -14.96
CA GLU A 559 -11.26 -19.51 -14.27
C GLU A 559 -11.36 -19.28 -12.76
N HIS A 560 -10.62 -18.33 -12.19
CA HIS A 560 -10.56 -18.08 -10.76
C HIS A 560 -10.26 -19.33 -9.91
N LYS A 561 -9.27 -20.12 -10.34
CA LYS A 561 -8.85 -21.35 -9.65
C LYS A 561 -7.35 -21.38 -9.43
N LEU A 562 -6.94 -22.13 -8.42
CA LEU A 562 -5.56 -22.53 -8.22
C LEU A 562 -5.23 -23.66 -9.22
N ASP A 563 -4.28 -23.43 -10.12
CA ASP A 563 -3.84 -24.45 -11.08
C ASP A 563 -2.89 -25.44 -10.43
N TRP A 564 -1.91 -24.93 -9.68
CA TRP A 564 -1.03 -25.75 -8.86
C TRP A 564 -0.38 -24.93 -7.76
N CYS A 565 0.14 -25.63 -6.76
CA CYS A 565 0.85 -25.05 -5.64
C CYS A 565 1.99 -25.98 -5.21
N THR A 566 3.14 -25.41 -4.91
CA THR A 566 4.30 -26.12 -4.38
C THR A 566 4.76 -25.49 -3.07
N THR A 567 5.35 -26.30 -2.20
CA THR A 567 5.88 -25.85 -0.91
C THR A 567 7.38 -25.73 -0.98
N LEU A 568 7.90 -24.54 -0.67
CA LEU A 568 9.31 -24.24 -0.57
C LEU A 568 9.88 -24.59 0.81
N GLU A 569 11.21 -24.64 0.90
CA GLU A 569 11.92 -24.81 2.17
C GLU A 569 11.84 -23.54 3.04
N GLU A 570 11.78 -22.36 2.39
CA GLU A 570 11.85 -21.03 2.99
C GLU A 570 10.72 -20.12 2.48
N TYR A 571 10.65 -18.89 3.00
CA TYR A 571 9.62 -17.92 2.63
C TYR A 571 9.88 -17.33 1.24
N GLY A 572 8.84 -17.28 0.41
CA GLY A 572 8.88 -16.54 -0.86
C GLY A 572 8.48 -15.08 -0.63
N LEU A 573 9.26 -14.14 -1.19
CA LEU A 573 9.08 -12.70 -0.96
C LEU A 573 8.84 -11.90 -2.24
N CYS A 574 9.44 -12.32 -3.35
CA CYS A 574 9.25 -11.68 -4.65
C CYS A 574 9.31 -12.71 -5.77
N ALA A 575 8.73 -12.38 -6.91
CA ALA A 575 8.77 -13.22 -8.09
C ALA A 575 8.67 -12.38 -9.36
N ASP A 576 9.12 -12.94 -10.48
CA ASP A 576 8.98 -12.34 -11.81
C ASP A 576 8.96 -13.44 -12.88
N PHE A 577 8.10 -13.30 -13.88
CA PHE A 577 8.08 -14.23 -15.00
C PHE A 577 9.18 -13.86 -15.99
N CYS A 578 9.85 -14.87 -16.54
CA CYS A 578 10.69 -14.64 -17.71
C CYS A 578 9.78 -14.17 -18.86
N PRO A 579 10.19 -13.20 -19.71
CA PRO A 579 9.33 -12.66 -20.77
C PRO A 579 8.79 -13.70 -21.76
N ASN A 580 9.45 -14.86 -21.87
CA ASN A 580 8.97 -15.98 -22.68
C ASN A 580 7.80 -16.76 -22.04
N GLY A 581 7.49 -16.53 -20.76
CA GLY A 581 6.41 -17.17 -20.00
C GLY A 581 6.68 -18.61 -19.53
N ALA A 582 7.80 -19.22 -19.92
CA ALA A 582 8.07 -20.63 -19.63
C ALA A 582 8.49 -20.89 -18.17
N VAL A 583 9.14 -19.90 -17.54
CA VAL A 583 9.69 -20.02 -16.20
C VAL A 583 9.40 -18.78 -15.37
N VAL A 584 9.46 -18.94 -14.05
CA VAL A 584 9.30 -17.87 -13.07
C VAL A 584 10.39 -17.95 -12.02
N SER A 585 11.02 -16.82 -11.71
CA SER A 585 11.97 -16.73 -10.60
C SER A 585 11.24 -16.37 -9.31
N VAL A 586 11.73 -16.89 -8.19
CA VAL A 586 11.21 -16.62 -6.85
C VAL A 586 12.38 -16.31 -5.90
N GLY A 587 12.36 -15.13 -5.29
CA GLY A 587 13.34 -14.69 -4.31
C GLY A 587 12.90 -14.99 -2.89
N LEU A 588 13.85 -15.45 -2.06
CA LEU A 588 13.59 -15.94 -0.71
C LEU A 588 14.19 -15.04 0.37
N SER A 589 13.92 -15.38 1.64
CA SER A 589 14.31 -14.60 2.81
C SER A 589 15.80 -14.61 3.18
N THR A 590 16.63 -15.46 2.57
CA THR A 590 18.03 -15.69 2.97
C THR A 590 19.05 -15.38 1.87
N GLY A 591 18.66 -14.66 0.82
CA GLY A 591 19.50 -14.39 -0.35
C GLY A 591 19.46 -15.54 -1.38
N ARG A 592 18.81 -16.66 -1.03
CA ARG A 592 18.53 -17.75 -1.94
C ARG A 592 17.40 -17.37 -2.90
N TRP A 593 17.48 -17.82 -4.14
CA TRP A 593 16.41 -17.70 -5.13
C TRP A 593 16.36 -18.91 -6.04
N LEU A 594 15.16 -19.20 -6.53
CA LEU A 594 14.84 -20.39 -7.29
C LEU A 594 14.22 -20.01 -8.63
N VAL A 595 14.28 -20.91 -9.59
CA VAL A 595 13.54 -20.81 -10.85
C VAL A 595 12.67 -22.04 -11.01
N LEU A 596 11.39 -21.81 -11.23
CA LEU A 596 10.36 -22.83 -11.42
C LEU A 596 9.96 -22.88 -12.88
N ASP A 597 9.84 -24.08 -13.43
CA ASP A 597 9.30 -24.29 -14.77
C ASP A 597 7.78 -24.50 -14.70
N LEU A 598 7.02 -23.74 -15.49
CA LEU A 598 5.56 -23.73 -15.40
C LEU A 598 4.91 -25.03 -15.91
N GLN A 599 5.59 -25.76 -16.78
CA GLN A 599 5.07 -26.97 -17.40
C GLN A 599 5.29 -28.19 -16.50
N THR A 600 6.52 -28.36 -16.02
CA THR A 600 6.94 -29.47 -15.14
C THR A 600 6.55 -29.23 -13.68
N LYS A 601 6.42 -27.96 -13.27
CA LYS A 601 6.12 -27.51 -11.90
C LYS A 601 7.25 -27.82 -10.92
N GLU A 602 8.46 -28.01 -11.45
CA GLU A 602 9.66 -28.36 -10.69
C GLU A 602 10.62 -27.16 -10.61
N VAL A 603 11.47 -27.17 -9.57
CA VAL A 603 12.59 -26.25 -9.44
C VAL A 603 13.68 -26.69 -10.41
N ILE A 604 14.02 -25.84 -11.37
CA ILE A 604 15.04 -26.12 -12.39
C ILE A 604 16.38 -25.47 -12.07
N SER A 605 16.41 -24.48 -11.19
CA SER A 605 17.65 -23.83 -10.76
C SER A 605 17.51 -23.26 -9.35
N ASP A 606 18.64 -23.23 -8.65
CA ASP A 606 18.79 -22.78 -7.28
C ASP A 606 20.12 -22.04 -7.14
N TYR A 607 20.05 -20.80 -6.65
CA TYR A 607 21.21 -19.92 -6.51
C TYR A 607 21.14 -19.19 -5.17
N THR A 608 22.28 -18.66 -4.73
CA THR A 608 22.36 -17.87 -3.50
C THR A 608 23.27 -16.66 -3.70
N ASP A 609 22.76 -15.50 -3.32
CA ASP A 609 23.42 -14.21 -3.38
C ASP A 609 23.29 -13.50 -2.03
N GLY A 610 24.43 -13.33 -1.34
CA GLY A 610 24.41 -12.77 0.01
C GLY A 610 23.75 -13.71 1.02
N ASN A 611 23.23 -13.13 2.10
CA ASN A 611 22.55 -13.82 3.20
C ASN A 611 21.34 -13.04 3.74
N GLU A 612 20.89 -12.04 2.99
CA GLU A 612 19.81 -11.12 3.34
C GLU A 612 18.60 -11.34 2.43
N GLN A 613 17.42 -10.90 2.85
CA GLN A 613 16.19 -11.14 2.09
C GLN A 613 16.22 -10.49 0.69
N LEU A 614 15.62 -11.18 -0.28
CA LEU A 614 15.46 -10.67 -1.64
C LEU A 614 14.11 -9.96 -1.79
N SER A 615 14.16 -8.66 -2.01
CA SER A 615 12.96 -7.80 -2.06
C SER A 615 12.35 -7.73 -3.45
N VAL A 616 13.15 -7.86 -4.52
CA VAL A 616 12.67 -7.72 -5.89
C VAL A 616 13.51 -8.52 -6.87
N MET A 617 12.83 -9.18 -7.80
CA MET A 617 13.43 -9.80 -8.97
C MET A 617 12.77 -9.22 -10.22
N ARG A 618 13.57 -8.97 -11.26
CA ARG A 618 13.11 -8.43 -12.55
C ARG A 618 13.91 -8.95 -13.71
N TYR A 619 13.26 -9.61 -14.65
CA TYR A 619 13.87 -9.88 -15.96
C TYR A 619 13.94 -8.59 -16.79
N SER A 620 14.98 -8.49 -17.63
CA SER A 620 15.03 -7.46 -18.66
C SER A 620 13.92 -7.71 -19.71
N PRO A 621 13.45 -6.69 -20.44
CA PRO A 621 12.33 -6.84 -21.37
C PRO A 621 12.58 -7.86 -22.50
N ASP A 622 13.85 -8.03 -22.89
CA ASP A 622 14.29 -9.01 -23.89
C ASP A 622 14.53 -10.41 -23.30
N GLY A 623 14.49 -10.54 -21.97
CA GLY A 623 14.73 -11.79 -21.24
C GLY A 623 16.19 -12.20 -21.18
N SER A 624 17.14 -11.36 -21.62
CA SER A 624 18.58 -11.65 -21.62
C SER A 624 19.22 -11.53 -20.24
N PHE A 625 18.63 -10.77 -19.34
CA PHE A 625 19.14 -10.53 -17.99
C PHE A 625 18.07 -10.75 -16.91
N LEU A 626 18.52 -11.09 -15.71
CA LEU A 626 17.74 -11.10 -14.48
C LEU A 626 18.46 -10.23 -13.45
N ALA A 627 17.78 -9.22 -12.93
CA ALA A 627 18.22 -8.41 -11.80
C ALA A 627 17.58 -8.92 -10.50
N VAL A 628 18.40 -9.06 -9.46
CA VAL A 628 18.02 -9.55 -8.14
C VAL A 628 18.41 -8.49 -7.11
N GLY A 629 17.43 -7.77 -6.57
CA GLY A 629 17.61 -6.76 -5.52
C GLY A 629 17.55 -7.39 -4.13
N SER A 630 18.56 -7.10 -3.31
CA SER A 630 18.74 -7.69 -2.00
C SER A 630 18.77 -6.65 -0.88
N HIS A 631 18.47 -7.09 0.33
CA HIS A 631 18.63 -6.30 1.54
C HIS A 631 20.09 -6.12 1.99
N ASP A 632 21.05 -6.75 1.30
CA ASP A 632 22.49 -6.48 1.47
C ASP A 632 22.97 -5.20 0.74
N ASN A 633 22.02 -4.37 0.27
CA ASN A 633 22.20 -3.11 -0.47
C ASN A 633 22.66 -3.28 -1.93
N PHE A 634 22.74 -4.51 -2.44
CA PHE A 634 23.22 -4.76 -3.79
C PHE A 634 22.13 -5.23 -4.76
N ILE A 635 22.41 -5.03 -6.05
CA ILE A 635 21.63 -5.63 -7.14
C ILE A 635 22.56 -6.59 -7.88
N TYR A 636 22.23 -7.87 -7.86
CA TYR A 636 22.94 -8.92 -8.59
C TYR A 636 22.33 -9.06 -9.98
N VAL A 637 23.16 -9.11 -11.03
CA VAL A 637 22.70 -9.25 -12.41
C VAL A 637 23.23 -10.55 -13.00
N TYR A 638 22.34 -11.31 -13.63
CA TYR A 638 22.64 -12.59 -14.27
C TYR A 638 22.34 -12.53 -15.76
N ASN A 639 23.22 -13.12 -16.57
CA ASN A 639 22.86 -13.50 -17.93
C ASN A 639 21.85 -14.64 -17.87
N VAL A 640 20.86 -14.57 -18.74
CA VAL A 640 19.79 -15.55 -18.87
C VAL A 640 19.88 -16.16 -20.27
N THR A 641 20.01 -17.49 -20.31
CA THR A 641 20.15 -18.25 -21.56
C THR A 641 19.19 -19.44 -21.55
N GLU A 642 19.12 -20.16 -22.67
CA GLU A 642 18.30 -21.37 -22.81
C GLU A 642 16.82 -21.13 -22.42
N CYS A 643 16.27 -19.99 -22.87
CA CYS A 643 14.90 -19.57 -22.57
C CYS A 643 14.59 -19.50 -21.06
N GLY A 644 15.50 -18.95 -20.26
CA GLY A 644 15.29 -18.83 -18.82
C GLY A 644 15.66 -20.07 -18.02
N ARG A 645 16.32 -21.06 -18.63
CA ARG A 645 16.69 -22.30 -17.91
C ARG A 645 18.13 -22.31 -17.42
N ARG A 646 18.94 -21.34 -17.82
CA ARG A 646 20.34 -21.26 -17.42
C ARG A 646 20.76 -19.83 -17.07
N TYR A 647 21.43 -19.70 -15.94
CA TYR A 647 21.86 -18.43 -15.39
C TYR A 647 23.36 -18.43 -15.10
N SER A 648 24.02 -17.30 -15.38
CA SER A 648 25.41 -17.08 -15.00
C SER A 648 25.58 -15.64 -14.52
N ARG A 649 26.27 -15.43 -13.39
CA ARG A 649 26.44 -14.09 -12.82
C ARG A 649 27.18 -13.19 -13.81
N TYR A 650 26.53 -12.12 -14.22
CA TYR A 650 27.07 -11.11 -15.14
C TYR A 650 27.81 -10.02 -14.38
N GLY A 651 27.22 -9.54 -13.28
CA GLY A 651 27.79 -8.45 -12.50
C GLY A 651 27.01 -8.13 -11.24
N LYS A 652 27.42 -7.05 -10.59
CA LYS A 652 26.84 -6.57 -9.34
C LYS A 652 26.85 -5.05 -9.34
N CYS A 653 25.70 -4.44 -9.08
CA CYS A 653 25.56 -3.00 -8.90
C CYS A 653 25.88 -2.66 -7.44
N ASN A 654 26.85 -1.76 -7.21
CA ASN A 654 27.29 -1.31 -5.89
C ASN A 654 27.19 0.22 -5.80
N GLY A 655 26.47 0.73 -4.79
CA GLY A 655 26.36 2.16 -4.55
C GLY A 655 25.20 2.61 -3.67
N HIS A 656 24.16 1.80 -3.49
CA HIS A 656 23.09 2.12 -2.53
C HIS A 656 23.60 2.07 -1.10
N SER A 657 23.10 2.99 -0.27
CA SER A 657 23.43 3.07 1.16
C SER A 657 22.54 2.18 2.05
N SER A 658 21.46 1.64 1.48
CA SER A 658 20.44 0.87 2.19
C SER A 658 19.83 -0.20 1.29
N PHE A 659 18.94 -1.02 1.87
CA PHE A 659 18.37 -2.20 1.20
C PHE A 659 17.58 -1.81 -0.04
N ILE A 660 17.64 -2.64 -1.09
CA ILE A 660 16.90 -2.40 -2.32
C ILE A 660 15.41 -2.64 -2.06
N THR A 661 14.53 -1.78 -2.59
CA THR A 661 13.07 -1.93 -2.46
C THR A 661 12.40 -2.19 -3.80
N HIS A 662 12.80 -1.48 -4.86
CA HIS A 662 12.21 -1.60 -6.19
C HIS A 662 13.24 -1.48 -7.30
N LEU A 663 12.95 -2.11 -8.45
CA LEU A 663 13.78 -2.09 -9.65
C LEU A 663 12.90 -2.03 -10.91
N ASP A 664 13.33 -1.24 -11.89
CA ASP A 664 12.74 -1.22 -13.23
C ASP A 664 13.83 -1.17 -14.30
N TRP A 665 13.65 -1.96 -15.37
CA TRP A 665 14.51 -1.93 -16.54
C TRP A 665 14.08 -0.85 -17.54
N SER A 666 15.03 -0.28 -18.27
CA SER A 666 14.74 0.55 -19.44
C SER A 666 14.13 -0.31 -20.57
N LYS A 667 13.34 0.31 -21.46
CA LYS A 667 12.72 -0.38 -22.61
C LYS A 667 13.76 -1.06 -23.52
N ASP A 668 14.97 -0.50 -23.62
CA ASP A 668 16.07 -1.07 -24.39
C ASP A 668 16.88 -2.15 -23.66
N GLY A 669 16.54 -2.46 -22.39
CA GLY A 669 17.18 -3.49 -21.58
C GLY A 669 18.60 -3.15 -21.11
N LYS A 670 19.08 -1.92 -21.30
CA LYS A 670 20.48 -1.54 -20.99
C LYS A 670 20.67 -0.91 -19.62
N TYR A 671 19.62 -0.34 -19.05
CA TYR A 671 19.67 0.42 -17.82
C TYR A 671 18.69 -0.09 -16.78
N ILE A 672 19.03 0.10 -15.51
CA ILE A 672 18.14 -0.17 -14.37
C ILE A 672 17.95 1.12 -13.57
N MET A 673 16.71 1.43 -13.21
CA MET A 673 16.34 2.37 -12.15
C MET A 673 16.10 1.57 -10.87
N SER A 674 16.53 2.10 -9.74
CA SER A 674 16.41 1.43 -8.45
C SER A 674 16.04 2.38 -7.32
N ASN A 675 15.21 1.89 -6.39
CA ASN A 675 14.90 2.56 -5.13
C ASN A 675 15.46 1.75 -3.95
N SER A 676 15.78 2.44 -2.86
CA SER A 676 16.26 1.84 -1.61
C SER A 676 15.50 2.35 -0.39
N GLY A 677 15.71 1.69 0.75
CA GLY A 677 15.17 2.08 2.06
C GLY A 677 15.63 3.47 2.54
N ASP A 678 16.69 4.02 1.93
CA ASP A 678 17.19 5.38 2.18
C ASP A 678 16.56 6.44 1.28
N TYR A 679 15.55 6.05 0.49
CA TYR A 679 14.80 6.88 -0.45
C TYR A 679 15.67 7.43 -1.59
N GLU A 680 16.71 6.70 -1.97
CA GLU A 680 17.61 7.06 -3.07
C GLU A 680 17.09 6.54 -4.41
N ILE A 681 17.21 7.35 -5.45
CA ILE A 681 16.99 6.92 -6.84
C ILE A 681 18.36 6.83 -7.52
N LEU A 682 18.80 5.60 -7.80
CA LEU A 682 20.04 5.33 -8.52
C LEU A 682 19.75 4.67 -9.87
N TYR A 683 20.62 4.96 -10.85
CA TYR A 683 20.55 4.44 -12.21
C TYR A 683 21.82 3.69 -12.57
N TRP A 684 21.69 2.55 -13.25
CA TRP A 684 22.79 1.65 -13.55
C TRP A 684 22.89 1.41 -15.05
N ASP A 685 24.11 1.49 -15.59
CA ASP A 685 24.43 1.02 -16.94
C ASP A 685 24.86 -0.44 -16.88
N VAL A 686 23.93 -1.35 -17.21
CA VAL A 686 24.17 -2.79 -17.17
C VAL A 686 25.03 -3.21 -18.36
N ALA A 687 24.75 -2.68 -19.55
CA ALA A 687 25.55 -2.97 -20.75
C ALA A 687 27.01 -2.53 -20.59
N GLY A 688 27.26 -1.44 -19.85
CA GLY A 688 28.59 -0.94 -19.47
C GLY A 688 29.27 -1.65 -18.30
N GLY A 689 28.71 -2.77 -17.82
CA GLY A 689 29.26 -3.59 -16.74
C GLY A 689 28.72 -3.23 -15.35
N CYS A 690 27.40 -3.02 -15.23
CA CYS A 690 26.70 -2.70 -13.97
C CYS A 690 27.22 -1.42 -13.27
N LYS A 691 27.60 -0.40 -14.04
CA LYS A 691 28.19 0.83 -13.51
C LYS A 691 27.13 1.82 -13.03
N LEU A 692 27.37 2.46 -11.89
CA LEU A 692 26.54 3.54 -11.37
C LEU A 692 26.64 4.79 -12.26
N LEU A 693 25.51 5.29 -12.74
CA LEU A 693 25.41 6.59 -13.40
C LEU A 693 25.36 7.71 -12.35
N ARG A 694 26.52 8.33 -12.09
CA ARG A 694 26.65 9.39 -11.08
C ARG A 694 25.82 10.64 -11.43
N ASN A 695 25.71 10.96 -12.72
CA ASN A 695 24.94 12.08 -13.19
C ASN A 695 23.48 11.66 -13.48
N ARG A 696 22.60 11.83 -12.50
CA ARG A 696 21.17 11.49 -12.63
C ARG A 696 20.45 12.23 -13.77
N TYR A 697 20.95 13.40 -14.17
CA TYR A 697 20.40 14.19 -15.28
C TYR A 697 20.39 13.41 -16.60
N GLU A 698 21.39 12.55 -16.83
CA GLU A 698 21.50 11.71 -18.04
C GLU A 698 20.39 10.66 -18.15
N SER A 699 19.64 10.42 -17.08
CA SER A 699 18.56 9.44 -17.04
C SER A 699 17.16 10.06 -17.12
N LYS A 700 17.04 11.39 -17.23
CA LYS A 700 15.73 12.09 -17.19
C LYS A 700 14.81 11.77 -18.37
N ASP A 701 15.39 11.46 -19.54
CA ASP A 701 14.66 11.19 -20.78
C ASP A 701 14.56 9.68 -21.08
N ARG A 702 14.97 8.83 -20.14
CA ARG A 702 14.95 7.37 -20.34
C ARG A 702 13.53 6.84 -20.27
N GLU A 703 13.19 6.00 -21.23
CA GLU A 703 11.95 5.24 -21.21
C GLU A 703 12.13 3.94 -20.44
N TRP A 704 11.29 3.74 -19.43
CA TRP A 704 11.28 2.55 -18.59
C TRP A 704 10.24 1.55 -19.10
N ALA A 705 10.59 0.27 -19.10
CA ALA A 705 9.73 -0.81 -19.57
C ALA A 705 8.54 -1.02 -18.62
N SER A 706 8.83 -0.97 -17.33
CA SER A 706 7.85 -0.98 -16.25
C SER A 706 8.06 0.24 -15.36
N TYR A 707 7.04 0.52 -14.54
CA TYR A 707 7.18 1.38 -13.39
C TYR A 707 6.63 0.63 -12.19
N THR A 708 7.55 0.19 -11.35
CA THR A 708 7.31 -0.42 -10.05
C THR A 708 8.11 0.24 -8.93
N CYS A 709 9.12 1.03 -9.27
CA CYS A 709 9.72 2.04 -8.40
C CYS A 709 8.69 3.07 -7.97
N VAL A 710 8.54 3.21 -6.66
CA VAL A 710 7.64 4.16 -6.00
C VAL A 710 8.21 5.58 -5.98
N LEU A 711 9.53 5.74 -6.17
CA LEU A 711 10.22 7.02 -6.26
C LEU A 711 10.70 7.26 -7.70
N GLY A 712 10.13 8.28 -8.34
CA GLY A 712 10.50 8.71 -9.68
C GLY A 712 9.64 9.88 -10.16
N PHE A 713 10.17 10.68 -11.09
CA PHE A 713 9.50 11.89 -11.57
C PHE A 713 8.06 11.60 -12.03
N HIS A 714 7.87 10.56 -12.84
CA HIS A 714 6.59 10.22 -13.46
C HIS A 714 5.50 9.78 -12.48
N VAL A 715 5.87 9.44 -11.24
CA VAL A 715 4.95 8.87 -10.24
C VAL A 715 4.98 9.63 -8.92
N MET A 716 5.76 10.70 -8.76
CA MET A 716 5.94 11.35 -7.45
C MET A 716 4.63 11.87 -6.83
N GLY A 717 3.61 12.13 -7.64
CA GLY A 717 2.30 12.61 -7.20
C GLY A 717 1.47 11.60 -6.40
N VAL A 718 1.86 10.33 -6.39
CA VAL A 718 1.19 9.29 -5.58
C VAL A 718 1.44 9.47 -4.08
N TRP A 719 2.53 10.14 -3.71
CA TRP A 719 2.90 10.40 -2.32
C TRP A 719 2.08 11.53 -1.73
N LEU A 720 1.54 11.30 -0.53
CA LEU A 720 0.85 12.32 0.25
C LEU A 720 1.85 13.22 0.99
N GLU A 721 1.42 14.44 1.30
CA GLU A 721 2.21 15.37 2.10
C GLU A 721 2.36 14.82 3.53
N GLY A 722 3.60 14.83 4.05
CA GLY A 722 3.92 14.25 5.36
C GLY A 722 4.14 12.74 5.35
N SER A 723 4.10 12.09 4.17
CA SER A 723 4.36 10.66 4.06
C SER A 723 5.75 10.27 4.52
N ASP A 724 5.83 9.09 5.12
CA ASP A 724 7.00 8.63 5.86
C ASP A 724 7.95 7.75 5.02
N GLY A 725 7.60 7.49 3.76
CA GLY A 725 8.38 6.69 2.82
C GLY A 725 8.15 5.18 2.89
N THR A 726 7.45 4.70 3.91
CA THR A 726 6.97 3.30 4.03
C THR A 726 5.48 3.17 3.75
N ASP A 727 4.72 4.28 3.78
CA ASP A 727 3.29 4.30 3.49
C ASP A 727 2.86 3.63 2.17
N ILE A 728 3.75 3.55 1.17
CA ILE A 728 3.50 2.91 -0.13
C ILE A 728 4.40 1.68 -0.29
N ASN A 729 3.78 0.51 -0.32
CA ASN A 729 4.47 -0.78 -0.44
C ASN A 729 4.79 -1.16 -1.88
N ALA A 730 3.89 -0.84 -2.81
CA ALA A 730 4.04 -1.23 -4.20
C ALA A 730 3.34 -0.27 -5.16
N LEU A 731 3.90 -0.20 -6.36
CA LEU A 731 3.36 0.54 -7.47
C LEU A 731 3.45 -0.32 -8.72
N CYS A 732 2.47 -0.22 -9.61
CA CYS A 732 2.52 -0.85 -10.91
C CYS A 732 1.84 0.03 -11.94
N ARG A 733 2.55 0.40 -12.99
CA ARG A 733 1.97 1.06 -14.16
C ARG A 733 1.35 0.03 -15.11
N SER A 734 0.19 0.36 -15.64
CA SER A 734 -0.46 -0.39 -16.74
C SER A 734 0.43 -0.52 -17.97
N HIS A 735 0.27 -1.61 -18.73
CA HIS A 735 1.01 -1.87 -19.96
C HIS A 735 0.68 -0.85 -21.07
N SER A 736 -0.55 -0.33 -21.07
CA SER A 736 -1.03 0.75 -21.93
C SER A 736 -0.46 2.13 -21.58
N GLU A 737 0.29 2.24 -20.48
CA GLU A 737 0.93 3.48 -20.01
C GLU A 737 -0.07 4.60 -19.68
N ARG A 738 -1.32 4.28 -19.29
CA ARG A 738 -2.37 5.27 -19.02
C ARG A 738 -2.62 5.52 -17.55
N VAL A 739 -2.49 4.48 -16.74
CA VAL A 739 -2.78 4.50 -15.31
C VAL A 739 -1.68 3.81 -14.52
N VAL A 740 -1.63 4.15 -13.24
CA VAL A 740 -0.75 3.53 -12.25
C VAL A 740 -1.57 3.15 -11.02
N ALA A 741 -1.40 1.91 -10.57
CA ALA A 741 -1.98 1.38 -9.35
C ALA A 741 -0.95 1.45 -8.22
N VAL A 742 -1.42 1.75 -7.01
CA VAL A 742 -0.60 1.93 -5.81
C VAL A 742 -1.21 1.13 -4.67
N ALA A 743 -0.36 0.42 -3.93
CA ALA A 743 -0.70 -0.35 -2.75
C ALA A 743 -0.13 0.36 -1.52
N ASP A 744 -0.96 0.66 -0.53
CA ASP A 744 -0.55 1.40 0.67
C ASP A 744 -0.59 0.55 1.95
N ASP A 745 0.01 1.10 3.00
CA ASP A 745 -0.03 0.55 4.36
C ASP A 745 -1.36 0.78 5.08
N PHE A 746 -2.30 1.50 4.47
CA PHE A 746 -3.59 1.83 5.06
C PHE A 746 -4.73 0.95 4.52
N CYS A 747 -4.38 -0.23 4.03
CA CYS A 747 -5.29 -1.27 3.52
C CYS A 747 -6.01 -0.89 2.22
N LYS A 748 -5.48 0.07 1.45
CA LYS A 748 -6.11 0.61 0.25
C LYS A 748 -5.30 0.40 -1.01
N VAL A 749 -6.04 0.30 -2.10
CA VAL A 749 -5.50 0.36 -3.46
C VAL A 749 -5.93 1.68 -4.07
N HIS A 750 -5.00 2.38 -4.70
CA HIS A 750 -5.25 3.65 -5.38
C HIS A 750 -4.97 3.53 -6.87
N LEU A 751 -5.77 4.20 -7.69
CA LEU A 751 -5.57 4.30 -9.13
C LEU A 751 -5.41 5.77 -9.52
N PHE A 752 -4.28 6.08 -10.16
CA PHE A 752 -3.94 7.41 -10.66
C PHE A 752 -3.78 7.39 -12.18
N GLN A 753 -3.92 8.55 -12.81
CA GLN A 753 -3.45 8.74 -14.18
C GLN A 753 -1.93 8.64 -14.24
N TYR A 754 -1.40 8.05 -15.32
CA TYR A 754 0.03 8.04 -15.62
C TYR A 754 0.33 8.96 -16.82
N PRO A 755 1.39 9.78 -16.76
CA PRO A 755 2.20 10.06 -15.57
C PRO A 755 1.43 10.92 -14.56
N CYS A 756 1.80 10.86 -13.28
CA CYS A 756 1.29 11.73 -12.21
C CYS A 756 2.44 12.47 -11.51
N PRO A 757 3.13 13.41 -12.18
CA PRO A 757 4.33 14.04 -11.65
C PRO A 757 4.01 15.29 -10.82
N LYS A 758 2.79 15.49 -10.31
CA LYS A 758 2.42 16.67 -9.50
C LYS A 758 2.01 16.23 -8.09
N PRO A 759 2.45 16.92 -7.03
CA PRO A 759 1.99 16.63 -5.68
C PRO A 759 0.47 16.65 -5.57
N LYS A 760 -0.10 15.84 -4.66
CA LYS A 760 -1.55 15.75 -4.43
C LYS A 760 -2.31 15.33 -5.69
N ALA A 761 -1.78 14.37 -6.44
CA ALA A 761 -2.46 13.87 -7.63
C ALA A 761 -3.82 13.25 -7.25
N PRO A 762 -4.92 13.62 -7.95
CA PRO A 762 -6.22 13.01 -7.73
C PRO A 762 -6.21 11.52 -8.13
N ASN A 763 -6.97 10.71 -7.40
CA ASN A 763 -7.05 9.26 -7.59
C ASN A 763 -8.43 8.72 -7.21
N HIS A 764 -8.69 7.48 -7.65
CA HIS A 764 -9.75 6.65 -7.07
C HIS A 764 -9.13 5.71 -6.05
N SER A 765 -9.77 5.57 -4.89
CA SER A 765 -9.34 4.69 -3.81
C SER A 765 -10.33 3.54 -3.63
N TYR A 766 -9.81 2.34 -3.40
CA TYR A 766 -10.56 1.10 -3.31
C TYR A 766 -10.24 0.39 -1.99
N GLU A 767 -11.29 -0.10 -1.34
CA GLU A 767 -11.24 -0.81 -0.06
C GLU A 767 -11.56 -2.29 -0.27
N GLY A 768 -11.10 -3.13 0.66
CA GLY A 768 -11.38 -4.56 0.67
C GLY A 768 -10.35 -5.36 1.47
N HIS A 769 -9.10 -4.92 1.44
CA HIS A 769 -8.06 -5.44 2.32
C HIS A 769 -8.26 -4.98 3.76
N GLY A 770 -7.82 -5.80 4.71
CA GLY A 770 -7.89 -5.54 6.16
C GLY A 770 -6.53 -5.53 6.84
N SER A 771 -5.47 -5.49 6.02
CA SER A 771 -4.09 -5.23 6.42
C SER A 771 -3.39 -4.50 5.27
N HIS A 772 -2.13 -4.16 5.47
CA HIS A 772 -1.28 -3.47 4.49
C HIS A 772 -1.35 -4.17 3.13
N VAL A 773 -1.58 -3.40 2.06
CA VAL A 773 -1.56 -3.95 0.71
C VAL A 773 -0.11 -4.02 0.27
N THR A 774 0.42 -5.24 0.27
CA THR A 774 1.85 -5.54 0.04
C THR A 774 2.26 -5.44 -1.43
N ASN A 775 1.35 -5.71 -2.37
CA ASN A 775 1.68 -5.71 -3.79
C ASN A 775 0.46 -5.47 -4.69
N VAL A 776 0.70 -4.91 -5.87
CA VAL A 776 -0.30 -4.69 -6.93
C VAL A 776 0.31 -4.97 -8.31
N ARG A 777 -0.43 -5.66 -9.20
CA ARG A 777 -0.01 -5.92 -10.58
C ARG A 777 -1.17 -5.94 -11.56
N PHE A 778 -0.97 -5.29 -12.71
CA PHE A 778 -1.84 -5.49 -13.85
C PHE A 778 -1.56 -6.84 -14.52
N THR A 779 -2.63 -7.50 -14.97
CA THR A 779 -2.53 -8.64 -15.88
C THR A 779 -1.95 -8.21 -17.23
N HIS A 780 -1.36 -9.14 -18.00
CA HIS A 780 -0.65 -8.83 -19.25
C HIS A 780 -1.39 -7.95 -20.27
N CYS A 781 -2.73 -8.03 -20.29
CA CYS A 781 -3.58 -7.30 -21.22
C CYS A 781 -4.26 -6.08 -20.60
N ASP A 782 -3.84 -5.66 -19.40
CA ASP A 782 -4.50 -4.64 -18.57
C ASP A 782 -6.00 -4.93 -18.31
N SER A 783 -6.47 -6.16 -18.46
CA SER A 783 -7.90 -6.47 -18.24
C SER A 783 -8.29 -6.38 -16.76
N HIS A 784 -7.37 -6.76 -15.88
CA HIS A 784 -7.57 -6.76 -14.44
C HIS A 784 -6.35 -6.19 -13.70
N LEU A 785 -6.64 -5.65 -12.50
CA LEU A 785 -5.66 -5.38 -11.47
C LEU A 785 -5.78 -6.44 -10.36
N LEU A 786 -4.64 -7.00 -9.97
CA LEU A 786 -4.49 -7.88 -8.82
C LEU A 786 -3.87 -7.11 -7.65
N SER A 787 -4.40 -7.30 -6.43
CA SER A 787 -3.81 -6.77 -5.19
C SER A 787 -3.72 -7.83 -4.10
N MET A 788 -2.67 -7.76 -3.28
CA MET A 788 -2.42 -8.70 -2.17
C MET A 788 -2.38 -8.00 -0.82
N GLY A 789 -3.16 -8.48 0.15
CA GLY A 789 -3.32 -7.84 1.46
C GLY A 789 -2.42 -8.36 2.57
N GLY A 790 -1.26 -8.93 2.21
CA GLY A 790 -0.25 -9.35 3.20
C GLY A 790 -0.83 -10.27 4.28
N LYS A 791 -0.94 -9.76 5.51
CA LYS A 791 -1.43 -10.51 6.69
C LYS A 791 -2.92 -10.85 6.66
N ASP A 792 -3.71 -10.16 5.85
CA ASP A 792 -5.13 -10.54 5.68
C ASP A 792 -5.30 -11.80 4.80
N THR A 793 -4.21 -12.27 4.16
CA THR A 793 -4.13 -13.45 3.30
C THR A 793 -5.02 -13.42 2.05
N CYS A 794 -5.56 -12.25 1.72
CA CYS A 794 -6.51 -12.04 0.64
C CYS A 794 -5.82 -11.61 -0.66
N ILE A 795 -6.33 -12.12 -1.79
CA ILE A 795 -6.00 -11.60 -3.12
C ILE A 795 -7.29 -11.08 -3.75
N LEU A 796 -7.28 -9.82 -4.20
CA LEU A 796 -8.41 -9.22 -4.90
C LEU A 796 -8.08 -9.09 -6.39
N GLN A 797 -9.01 -9.49 -7.24
CA GLN A 797 -8.96 -9.28 -8.69
C GLN A 797 -10.06 -8.29 -9.06
N SER A 798 -9.68 -7.16 -9.65
CA SER A 798 -10.61 -6.10 -10.05
C SER A 798 -10.51 -5.83 -11.54
N SER A 799 -11.63 -5.77 -12.24
CA SER A 799 -11.70 -5.45 -13.66
C SER A 799 -11.86 -3.95 -13.89
N PHE A 800 -11.48 -3.47 -15.08
CA PHE A 800 -11.76 -2.09 -15.47
C PHE A 800 -13.20 -1.92 -15.94
N ARG A 801 -13.89 -0.95 -15.37
CA ARG A 801 -15.19 -0.48 -15.85
C ARG A 801 -14.99 0.69 -16.80
N ILE A 802 -15.16 0.46 -18.09
CA ILE A 802 -15.27 1.53 -19.08
C ILE A 802 -16.74 1.97 -19.07
N ASN A 803 -17.01 3.21 -18.65
CA ASN A 803 -18.32 3.81 -18.89
C ASN A 803 -18.44 4.09 -20.40
N CYS A 804 -18.98 3.13 -21.16
CA CYS A 804 -19.16 3.19 -22.61
C CYS A 804 -20.09 4.31 -23.12
N LEU A 805 -20.42 5.32 -22.31
CA LEU A 805 -21.27 6.43 -22.72
C LEU A 805 -20.51 7.63 -23.32
N PHE A 806 -19.18 7.71 -23.18
CA PHE A 806 -18.43 8.90 -23.66
C PHE A 806 -17.26 8.63 -24.63
N ASP A 807 -16.82 7.39 -24.82
CA ASP A 807 -15.55 7.12 -25.52
C ASP A 807 -15.64 6.97 -27.06
N CYS A 808 -16.84 6.92 -27.63
CA CYS A 808 -17.00 6.93 -29.10
C CYS A 808 -16.64 8.29 -29.73
N HIS A 809 -16.52 9.37 -28.94
CA HIS A 809 -16.21 10.70 -29.49
C HIS A 809 -14.73 11.09 -29.43
N HIS A 810 -13.93 10.47 -28.55
CA HIS A 810 -12.55 10.92 -28.33
C HIS A 810 -11.48 10.20 -29.18
N GLN A 811 -11.80 9.02 -29.74
CA GLN A 811 -10.88 8.30 -30.65
C GLN A 811 -10.86 8.85 -32.10
N LEU A 812 -11.71 9.83 -32.44
CA LEU A 812 -11.77 10.40 -33.80
C LEU A 812 -11.01 11.73 -33.97
N THR A 813 -10.43 12.31 -32.92
CA THR A 813 -9.81 13.66 -32.99
C THR A 813 -8.28 13.69 -32.90
N THR A 814 -7.58 12.55 -32.78
CA THR A 814 -6.11 12.50 -32.65
C THR A 814 -5.38 11.80 -33.81
N LYS A 815 -5.92 11.89 -35.04
CA LYS A 815 -5.15 11.64 -36.26
C LYS A 815 -5.41 12.73 -37.30
N GLY A 816 -4.77 13.88 -37.11
CA GLY A 816 -4.67 14.93 -38.13
C GLY A 816 -3.25 14.98 -38.68
N SER A 817 -2.96 14.26 -39.76
CA SER A 817 -2.16 14.74 -40.92
C SER A 817 -1.83 13.62 -41.92
N ILE A 818 -2.20 13.92 -43.18
CA ILE A 818 -1.67 13.41 -44.46
C ILE A 818 -2.03 11.95 -44.83
N VAL A 819 -3.06 11.77 -45.68
CA VAL A 819 -2.97 11.15 -47.04
C VAL A 819 -4.24 11.53 -47.81
N GLU A 820 -4.07 12.12 -49.00
CA GLU A 820 -5.11 12.41 -49.98
C GLU A 820 -5.59 11.15 -50.71
N ASN A 821 -6.89 11.13 -51.04
CA ASN A 821 -7.58 10.32 -52.07
C ASN A 821 -7.60 8.78 -51.92
N ILE A 822 -8.81 8.23 -51.68
CA ILE A 822 -9.48 7.07 -52.33
C ILE A 822 -10.79 6.75 -51.56
N PRO A 823 -11.89 6.29 -52.22
CA PRO A 823 -13.25 6.47 -51.71
C PRO A 823 -13.71 5.44 -50.66
N LYS A 824 -14.66 5.89 -49.85
CA LYS A 824 -15.30 5.20 -48.71
C LYS A 824 -16.07 3.96 -49.15
N TYR A 825 -15.66 2.78 -48.68
CA TYR A 825 -16.53 1.62 -48.46
C TYR A 825 -16.72 1.42 -46.95
N PRO A 826 -17.95 1.21 -46.44
CA PRO A 826 -18.15 0.91 -45.03
C PRO A 826 -17.81 -0.57 -44.77
N ILE A 827 -16.75 -0.80 -43.99
CA ILE A 827 -16.46 -2.10 -43.36
C ILE A 827 -17.46 -2.25 -42.20
N LEU A 828 -18.43 -3.16 -42.34
CA LEU A 828 -19.29 -3.61 -41.25
C LEU A 828 -18.44 -4.38 -40.23
N PHE A 829 -18.27 -3.82 -39.03
CA PHE A 829 -17.92 -4.60 -37.84
C PHE A 829 -19.21 -5.24 -37.31
N THR A 830 -19.34 -6.56 -37.45
CA THR A 830 -20.35 -7.37 -36.78
C THR A 830 -20.01 -7.48 -35.29
N CYS A 831 -20.67 -6.69 -34.44
CA CYS A 831 -20.76 -6.95 -33.01
C CYS A 831 -21.73 -8.10 -32.77
N LEU A 832 -21.21 -9.26 -32.36
CA LEU A 832 -21.98 -10.37 -31.81
C LEU A 832 -22.56 -9.95 -30.45
N PHE A 833 -23.81 -9.47 -30.46
CA PHE A 833 -24.62 -9.39 -29.25
C PHE A 833 -25.31 -10.74 -29.04
N THR A 834 -24.92 -11.45 -27.99
CA THR A 834 -25.59 -12.64 -27.50
C THR A 834 -26.95 -12.24 -26.92
N ILE A 835 -28.01 -12.45 -27.68
CA ILE A 835 -29.39 -12.33 -27.19
C ILE A 835 -29.69 -13.59 -26.38
N GLN A 836 -29.73 -13.44 -25.06
CA GLN A 836 -30.17 -14.46 -24.13
C GLN A 836 -31.70 -14.58 -24.24
N ALA A 837 -32.16 -15.61 -24.95
CA ALA A 837 -33.57 -15.91 -25.13
C ALA A 837 -34.18 -16.43 -23.81
N TYR A 838 -34.95 -15.58 -23.14
CA TYR A 838 -35.91 -16.01 -22.11
C TYR A 838 -37.03 -16.80 -22.79
N ARG A 839 -37.06 -18.12 -22.57
CA ARG A 839 -38.26 -18.95 -22.75
C ARG A 839 -39.15 -18.77 -21.52
N SER A 840 -40.26 -18.06 -21.66
CA SER A 840 -41.40 -18.18 -20.74
C SER A 840 -42.60 -18.74 -21.51
N GLY A 841 -43.00 -19.95 -21.12
CA GLY A 841 -44.28 -20.54 -21.48
C GLY A 841 -45.28 -20.26 -20.37
N VAL A 842 -46.30 -19.47 -20.73
CA VAL A 842 -47.66 -19.44 -20.14
C VAL A 842 -47.79 -18.91 -18.71
N LEU A 843 -48.24 -17.66 -18.61
CA LEU A 843 -49.15 -17.23 -17.54
C LEU A 843 -50.08 -16.12 -18.06
N TRP A 844 -51.38 -16.42 -17.96
CA TRP A 844 -52.49 -15.50 -18.22
C TRP A 844 -52.46 -14.33 -17.24
N LEU A 845 -52.63 -13.10 -17.72
CA LEU A 845 -53.12 -12.00 -16.89
C LEU A 845 -53.94 -11.00 -17.71
N SER A 846 -55.21 -10.92 -17.30
CA SER A 846 -56.19 -9.88 -17.54
C SER A 846 -55.59 -8.49 -17.28
N CYS A 847 -55.79 -7.55 -18.21
CA CYS A 847 -55.38 -6.15 -18.06
C CYS A 847 -56.62 -5.24 -18.02
N GLN A 848 -56.82 -4.58 -16.87
CA GLN A 848 -57.69 -3.42 -16.75
C GLN A 848 -56.91 -2.14 -17.12
N LYS A 849 -57.56 -1.34 -17.97
CA LYS A 849 -57.27 0.02 -18.47
C LYS A 849 -56.51 0.96 -17.52
N SER A 850 -55.55 1.72 -18.06
CA SER A 850 -55.73 3.17 -18.32
C SER A 850 -54.48 3.83 -18.96
N ASN A 851 -54.69 4.35 -20.17
CA ASN A 851 -54.07 5.47 -20.90
C ASN A 851 -53.02 6.36 -20.20
N ILE A 852 -51.96 6.76 -20.94
CA ILE A 852 -51.77 8.12 -21.51
C ILE A 852 -50.34 8.29 -22.15
N ILE A 853 -50.36 8.58 -23.46
CA ILE A 853 -49.49 9.45 -24.29
C ILE A 853 -48.15 8.95 -24.90
N HIS A 854 -48.12 9.10 -26.24
CA HIS A 854 -47.14 8.83 -27.30
C HIS A 854 -46.08 9.94 -27.50
N ILE A 855 -44.98 9.60 -28.19
CA ILE A 855 -44.43 10.18 -29.47
C ILE A 855 -43.08 9.46 -29.74
N LEU A 856 -43.04 8.44 -30.62
CA LEU A 856 -42.82 8.43 -32.09
C LEU A 856 -41.33 8.51 -32.53
N LEU A 857 -40.81 7.37 -33.02
CA LEU A 857 -39.67 7.28 -33.94
C LEU A 857 -40.21 6.69 -35.26
N TYR A 858 -39.92 7.35 -36.38
CA TYR A 858 -40.32 6.93 -37.73
C TYR A 858 -39.12 7.01 -38.68
N CYS A 859 -39.14 6.11 -39.67
CA CYS A 859 -38.35 6.06 -40.91
C CYS A 859 -36.93 5.44 -40.77
N TYR A 860 -36.51 4.43 -41.54
CA TYR A 860 -36.83 4.04 -42.92
C TYR A 860 -36.65 2.52 -43.13
N LEU A 861 -37.53 1.92 -43.94
CA LEU A 861 -37.46 0.55 -44.45
C LEU A 861 -37.46 0.60 -45.98
N GLY A 862 -36.66 -0.27 -46.63
CA GLY A 862 -36.96 -0.81 -47.95
C GLY A 862 -36.01 -0.44 -49.09
N ILE A 863 -35.36 -1.46 -49.66
CA ILE A 863 -35.43 -1.92 -51.07
C ILE A 863 -34.11 -2.62 -51.45
N LEU A 864 -34.12 -3.96 -51.54
CA LEU A 864 -33.73 -4.71 -52.74
C LEU A 864 -33.81 -6.23 -52.49
N THR A 865 -34.64 -6.86 -53.30
CA THR A 865 -34.85 -8.30 -53.49
C THR A 865 -33.77 -8.88 -54.40
N SER A 866 -33.28 -10.09 -54.10
CA SER A 866 -33.24 -11.26 -55.00
C SER A 866 -32.13 -12.26 -54.63
N CYS A 867 -32.44 -13.53 -54.94
CA CYS A 867 -31.54 -14.70 -55.03
C CYS A 867 -31.15 -15.41 -53.73
N ALA A 868 -32.10 -16.21 -53.24
CA ALA A 868 -31.81 -17.47 -52.57
C ALA A 868 -31.70 -18.59 -53.62
N SER A 869 -30.66 -19.42 -53.54
CA SER A 869 -30.70 -20.85 -53.91
C SER A 869 -29.44 -21.54 -53.41
N ASN A 870 -29.54 -22.23 -52.27
CA ASN A 870 -28.65 -23.33 -51.89
C ASN A 870 -29.42 -24.64 -52.07
N PHE A 871 -28.85 -25.55 -52.85
CA PHE A 871 -29.22 -26.96 -52.92
C PHE A 871 -28.30 -27.74 -51.98
N CYS A 872 -28.90 -28.59 -51.14
CA CYS A 872 -28.23 -29.55 -50.27
C CYS A 872 -27.42 -30.58 -51.06
N ILE A 873 -26.20 -30.90 -50.62
CA ILE A 873 -25.61 -32.24 -50.75
C ILE A 873 -24.82 -32.56 -49.47
N LEU A 874 -25.19 -33.70 -48.86
CA LEU A 874 -24.45 -34.43 -47.82
C LEU A 874 -23.09 -34.91 -48.33
N LEU A 875 -22.08 -34.94 -47.48
CA LEU A 875 -21.15 -36.07 -47.36
C LEU A 875 -20.30 -35.94 -46.09
N ASP A 876 -20.40 -36.98 -45.25
CA ASP A 876 -19.44 -37.37 -44.22
C ASP A 876 -18.05 -37.61 -44.83
N CYS A 877 -16.99 -37.28 -44.08
CA CYS A 877 -15.86 -38.17 -43.84
C CYS A 877 -14.85 -37.55 -42.85
N ASP A 878 -14.57 -38.31 -41.80
CA ASP A 878 -13.47 -38.16 -40.87
C ASP A 878 -12.08 -38.29 -41.52
N ASN A 879 -11.09 -37.73 -40.82
CA ASN A 879 -9.66 -38.04 -40.85
C ASN A 879 -8.87 -37.68 -42.12
N LEU A 880 -8.01 -36.65 -42.01
CA LEU A 880 -6.56 -36.88 -41.95
C LEU A 880 -5.79 -35.57 -41.72
N SER A 881 -4.77 -35.73 -40.89
CA SER A 881 -3.72 -34.80 -40.57
C SER A 881 -2.94 -34.27 -41.77
N SER A 882 -2.35 -33.09 -41.53
CA SER A 882 -1.02 -32.67 -41.96
C SER A 882 -0.90 -31.73 -43.17
N ALA A 883 -0.07 -30.71 -42.91
CA ALA A 883 0.93 -30.12 -43.79
C ALA A 883 0.56 -28.92 -44.68
N PHE A 884 1.15 -27.79 -44.27
CA PHE A 884 1.84 -26.78 -45.09
C PHE A 884 1.04 -25.64 -45.75
N THR A 885 1.26 -24.45 -45.17
CA THR A 885 1.58 -23.17 -45.81
C THR A 885 0.67 -22.63 -46.93
N HIS A 886 -0.06 -21.56 -46.64
CA HIS A 886 0.40 -20.21 -47.00
C HIS A 886 -0.22 -19.13 -46.11
#